data_AF-A0A511D3Z4-F1
#
_entry.id   AF-A0A511D3Z4-F1
#
_cell.length_a   1.000
_cell.length_b   1.000
_cell.length_c   1.000
_cell.angle_alpha   90.00
_cell.angle_beta   90.00
_cell.angle_gamma   90.00
#
_symmetry.space_group_name_H-M   'P 1'
#
loop_
_entity.id
_entity.type
_entity.pdbx_description
1 polymer ?
#
loop_
_entity_poly.entity_id
_entity_poly.type
_entity_poly.pdbx_seq_one_letter_code
_entity_poly.pdbx_strand_id
1 'polypeptide(L)'
;MPTIDELRARSNGLFTDLGARAAARAAHAFSWFDPDDATAAVALAAQLALTTATAPTADEGLARALDLAEARADELGPDLVAQAMAIFVTHHTPARRLGKPRTVRVRPELFAPSRSPGARASTPGPEPALDYWREDPFANEHHDHWHQVYPWPGLPLFGDLLVWAEASDRAGLAALFAALDPAPDWPAFLAAASPTEIRDRFLELVQPVIPTWAAFTAGLPDAAYRVLFRLNDRQGELFFYMHSQMLARYDAERLSNGRARVVAFGPDQFATPIPEGYVPNLAPFTDRPANEKLPQRDVDRLTRWQAALDAAIATQQLLREVGSPRAVDSDTLGDAVEASGPQLTGLSRQSYPGIHNRGHGMFARLPADQGNGVMNAPSVAIRDPVFWRWHKHIDDVNTAWQDTQPPYDFSDAPRVVLRDALAGAAVPWASPDVLLVSTAGLPADADPAALAAAAAGGAVFDSPIGPGPLPGGLVVVDELTTRMAQSTLSNGQAIAHLTHDPFALVVRVRNLNPRPTPVTLRVYMAPADLAEDRTAWMELDKMLVELPATGRAVVYRPDTEFAVVKKPAETDPQTVLDGETDPNDPNYCDCGWPYTLLLPRGTADGMAFRLAVFCTDASRDLVRPSAECGSLSFCGAVERYPDIRDMGYPFSRPFAAPVADTVLGLPSAAGRTVNIRHEEA
;
A
#
# COMPACT_ATOMS: atom_id res chain seq x y z
N MET A 1 30.02 -6.91 -24.05
CA MET A 1 29.18 -6.54 -22.89
C MET A 1 27.77 -6.98 -23.22
N PRO A 2 27.02 -7.53 -22.25
CA PRO A 2 25.64 -7.93 -22.50
C PRO A 2 24.78 -6.70 -22.86
N THR A 3 23.79 -6.90 -23.73
CA THR A 3 22.79 -5.88 -24.03
C THR A 3 21.80 -5.74 -22.86
N ILE A 4 21.06 -4.63 -22.80
CA ILE A 4 20.03 -4.46 -21.77
C ILE A 4 18.95 -5.55 -21.84
N ASP A 5 18.62 -6.06 -23.03
CA ASP A 5 17.65 -7.15 -23.20
C ASP A 5 18.18 -8.48 -22.67
N GLU A 6 19.47 -8.76 -22.87
CA GLU A 6 20.13 -9.93 -22.26
C GLU A 6 20.16 -9.82 -20.73
N LEU A 7 20.43 -8.63 -20.18
CA LEU A 7 20.40 -8.39 -18.73
C LEU A 7 18.99 -8.52 -18.15
N ARG A 8 17.96 -8.06 -18.87
CA ARG A 8 16.55 -8.24 -18.48
C ARG A 8 16.18 -9.72 -18.40
N ALA A 9 16.47 -10.47 -19.46
CA ALA A 9 16.20 -11.91 -19.51
C ALA A 9 16.94 -12.65 -18.40
N ARG A 10 18.19 -12.29 -18.13
CA ARG A 10 18.97 -12.84 -17.02
C ARG A 10 18.35 -12.52 -15.65
N SER A 11 17.91 -11.28 -15.42
CA SER A 11 17.22 -10.88 -14.19
C SER A 11 15.93 -11.67 -13.96
N ASN A 12 15.09 -11.83 -15.00
CA ASN A 12 13.89 -12.68 -14.93
C ASN A 12 14.22 -14.15 -14.61
N GLY A 13 15.27 -14.67 -15.25
CA GLY A 13 15.79 -16.01 -14.97
C GLY A 13 16.26 -16.17 -13.53
N LEU A 14 16.95 -15.16 -12.98
CA LEU A 14 17.42 -15.14 -11.60
C LEU A 14 16.26 -15.20 -10.61
N PHE A 15 15.21 -14.38 -10.77
CA PHE A 15 14.03 -14.47 -9.89
C PHE A 15 13.37 -15.84 -9.92
N THR A 16 13.30 -16.47 -11.10
CA THR A 16 12.76 -17.83 -11.28
C THR A 16 13.63 -18.87 -10.57
N ASP A 17 14.96 -18.80 -10.72
CA ASP A 17 15.91 -19.69 -10.03
C ASP A 17 15.84 -19.55 -8.51
N LEU A 18 15.88 -18.31 -8.00
CA LEU A 18 15.77 -18.03 -6.57
C LEU A 18 14.46 -18.58 -6.03
N GLY A 19 13.35 -18.40 -6.75
CA GLY A 19 12.06 -18.93 -6.35
C GLY A 19 12.02 -20.45 -6.26
N ALA A 20 12.55 -21.15 -7.27
CA ALA A 20 12.63 -22.60 -7.26
C ALA A 20 13.53 -23.13 -6.13
N ARG A 21 14.68 -22.47 -5.87
CA ARG A 21 15.60 -22.81 -4.78
C ARG A 21 14.98 -22.57 -3.40
N ALA A 22 14.21 -21.49 -3.25
CA ALA A 22 13.48 -21.19 -2.03
C ALA A 22 12.40 -22.24 -1.75
N ALA A 23 11.59 -22.60 -2.74
CA ALA A 23 10.56 -23.63 -2.61
C ALA A 23 11.15 -25.01 -2.24
N ALA A 24 12.37 -25.31 -2.70
CA ALA A 24 13.07 -26.55 -2.38
C ALA A 24 13.72 -26.57 -0.97
N ARG A 25 13.83 -25.43 -0.29
CA ARG A 25 14.55 -25.30 0.98
C ARG A 25 13.62 -25.61 2.17
N ALA A 26 14.03 -26.55 3.00
CA ALA A 26 13.27 -26.95 4.19
C ALA A 26 13.55 -26.09 5.44
N ALA A 27 14.53 -25.18 5.40
CA ALA A 27 15.06 -24.48 6.57
C ALA A 27 15.16 -22.96 6.35
N HIS A 28 14.88 -22.21 7.43
CA HIS A 28 14.85 -20.74 7.57
C HIS A 28 14.35 -19.99 6.33
N ALA A 29 13.04 -19.74 6.28
CA ALA A 29 12.46 -18.80 5.34
C ALA A 29 12.79 -17.37 5.80
N PHE A 30 13.16 -16.51 4.85
CA PHE A 30 13.32 -15.08 5.10
C PHE A 30 12.04 -14.50 5.75
N SER A 31 12.21 -13.59 6.72
CA SER A 31 11.09 -12.83 7.29
C SER A 31 11.35 -11.34 7.29
N TRP A 32 10.43 -10.57 6.70
CA TRP A 32 10.40 -9.11 6.80
C TRP A 32 10.25 -8.60 8.25
N PHE A 33 9.75 -9.47 9.13
CA PHE A 33 9.49 -9.15 10.53
C PHE A 33 10.62 -9.59 11.46
N ASP A 34 11.65 -10.28 10.92
CA ASP A 34 12.92 -10.46 11.58
C ASP A 34 13.86 -9.27 11.24
N PRO A 35 14.34 -8.52 12.24
CA PRO A 35 15.21 -7.38 12.01
C PRO A 35 16.51 -7.68 11.25
N ASP A 36 17.09 -8.85 11.48
CA ASP A 36 18.38 -9.20 10.90
C ASP A 36 18.20 -9.53 9.41
N ASP A 37 17.16 -10.29 9.07
CA ASP A 37 16.79 -10.59 7.68
C ASP A 37 16.47 -9.31 6.88
N ALA A 38 15.58 -8.46 7.41
CA ALA A 38 15.16 -7.25 6.72
C ALA A 38 16.34 -6.28 6.52
N THR A 39 17.18 -6.09 7.53
CA THR A 39 18.39 -5.26 7.43
C THR A 39 19.38 -5.83 6.42
N ALA A 40 19.56 -7.16 6.41
CA ALA A 40 20.45 -7.82 5.45
C ALA A 40 19.96 -7.70 4.00
N ALA A 41 18.64 -7.80 3.74
CA ALA A 41 18.07 -7.60 2.40
C ALA A 41 18.28 -6.15 1.91
N VAL A 42 18.00 -5.16 2.75
CA VAL A 42 18.23 -3.73 2.44
C VAL A 42 19.72 -3.44 2.23
N ALA A 43 20.59 -4.00 3.06
CA ALA A 43 22.04 -3.84 2.92
C ALA A 43 22.54 -4.47 1.61
N LEU A 44 22.06 -5.65 1.23
CA LEU A 44 22.40 -6.27 -0.05
C LEU A 44 21.89 -5.42 -1.23
N ALA A 45 20.67 -4.87 -1.17
CA ALA A 45 20.17 -3.96 -2.21
C ALA A 45 21.08 -2.74 -2.39
N ALA A 46 21.55 -2.15 -1.29
CA ALA A 46 22.53 -1.07 -1.31
C ALA A 46 23.89 -1.51 -1.91
N GLN A 47 24.36 -2.72 -1.58
CA GLN A 47 25.58 -3.30 -2.12
C GLN A 47 25.51 -3.50 -3.64
N LEU A 48 24.37 -3.95 -4.16
CA LEU A 48 24.10 -4.11 -5.59
C LEU A 48 24.13 -2.74 -6.32
N ALA A 49 23.53 -1.72 -5.72
CA ALA A 49 23.57 -0.35 -6.24
C ALA A 49 24.99 0.21 -6.30
N LEU A 50 25.78 0.07 -5.24
CA LEU A 50 27.19 0.51 -5.23
C LEU A 50 28.06 -0.27 -6.22
N THR A 51 27.82 -1.58 -6.35
CA THR A 51 28.49 -2.42 -7.35
C THR A 51 28.19 -1.92 -8.77
N THR A 52 26.96 -1.44 -9.01
CA THR A 52 26.57 -0.85 -10.28
C THR A 52 27.24 0.50 -10.51
N ALA A 53 27.22 1.38 -9.50
CA ALA A 53 27.71 2.74 -9.59
C ALA A 53 29.24 2.86 -9.75
N THR A 54 30.00 1.85 -9.31
CA THR A 54 31.48 1.81 -9.44
C THR A 54 31.96 1.25 -10.78
N ALA A 55 31.05 0.79 -11.65
CA ALA A 55 31.41 0.30 -12.97
C ALA A 55 31.57 1.43 -14.00
N PRO A 56 32.39 1.25 -15.05
CA PRO A 56 32.57 2.24 -16.11
C PRO A 56 31.28 2.62 -16.86
N THR A 57 30.35 1.67 -16.98
CA THR A 57 29.05 1.89 -17.61
C THR A 57 27.94 1.26 -16.77
N ALA A 58 26.73 1.81 -16.88
CA ALA A 58 25.58 1.29 -16.15
C ALA A 58 25.30 -0.19 -16.47
N ASP A 59 25.37 -0.59 -17.74
CA ASP A 59 25.05 -1.96 -18.15
C ASP A 59 26.11 -2.97 -17.66
N GLU A 60 27.40 -2.59 -17.64
CA GLU A 60 28.45 -3.38 -17.01
C GLU A 60 28.23 -3.50 -15.49
N GLY A 61 27.81 -2.40 -14.84
CA GLY A 61 27.48 -2.40 -13.43
C GLY A 61 26.30 -3.31 -13.09
N LEU A 62 25.24 -3.29 -13.90
CA LEU A 62 24.09 -4.19 -13.76
C LEU A 62 24.50 -5.65 -13.95
N ALA A 63 25.39 -5.96 -14.90
CA ALA A 63 25.92 -7.31 -15.08
C ALA A 63 26.65 -7.79 -13.81
N ARG A 64 27.50 -6.95 -13.22
CA ARG A 64 28.22 -7.26 -11.97
C ARG A 64 27.29 -7.39 -10.78
N ALA A 65 26.22 -6.59 -10.71
CA ALA A 65 25.21 -6.72 -9.68
C ALA A 65 24.47 -8.06 -9.77
N LEU A 66 24.12 -8.52 -10.98
CA LEU A 66 23.53 -9.85 -11.17
C LEU A 66 24.51 -10.97 -10.78
N ASP A 67 25.79 -10.87 -11.15
CA ASP A 67 26.83 -11.83 -10.71
C ASP A 67 26.91 -11.89 -9.17
N LEU A 68 26.87 -10.72 -8.51
CA LEU A 68 26.90 -10.63 -7.06
C LEU A 68 25.65 -11.25 -6.43
N ALA A 69 24.46 -10.98 -6.95
CA ALA A 69 23.21 -11.55 -6.45
C ALA A 69 23.21 -13.08 -6.55
N GLU A 70 23.62 -13.63 -7.69
CA GLU A 70 23.78 -15.07 -7.90
C GLU A 70 24.74 -15.69 -6.88
N ALA A 71 25.90 -15.07 -6.65
CA ALA A 71 26.89 -15.54 -5.69
C ALA A 71 26.39 -15.49 -4.24
N ARG A 72 25.60 -14.49 -3.88
CA ARG A 72 25.06 -14.33 -2.51
C ARG A 72 23.92 -15.26 -2.18
N ALA A 73 23.24 -15.84 -3.18
CA ALA A 73 22.08 -16.70 -2.97
C ALA A 73 22.41 -17.96 -2.15
N ASP A 74 23.62 -18.49 -2.27
CA ASP A 74 24.07 -19.64 -1.46
C ASP A 74 24.41 -19.25 -0.02
N GLU A 75 24.97 -18.05 0.19
CA GLU A 75 25.40 -17.55 1.49
C GLU A 75 24.23 -17.06 2.34
N LEU A 76 23.37 -16.21 1.77
CA LEU A 76 22.31 -15.50 2.47
C LEU A 76 20.94 -16.16 2.34
N GLY A 77 20.81 -17.10 1.40
CA GLY A 77 19.55 -17.77 1.09
C GLY A 77 18.77 -17.07 -0.05
N PRO A 78 18.02 -17.84 -0.85
CA PRO A 78 17.42 -17.35 -2.08
C PRO A 78 16.30 -16.32 -1.86
N ASP A 79 15.47 -16.47 -0.82
CA ASP A 79 14.37 -15.52 -0.56
C ASP A 79 14.90 -14.13 -0.18
N LEU A 80 15.93 -14.06 0.67
CA LEU A 80 16.56 -12.79 1.06
C LEU A 80 17.15 -12.08 -0.16
N VAL A 81 17.86 -12.83 -1.02
CA VAL A 81 18.43 -12.27 -2.26
C VAL A 81 17.33 -11.82 -3.22
N ALA A 82 16.23 -12.57 -3.33
CA ALA A 82 15.09 -12.17 -4.16
C ALA A 82 14.48 -10.84 -3.66
N GLN A 83 14.34 -10.67 -2.35
CA GLN A 83 13.85 -9.41 -1.76
C GLN A 83 14.84 -8.25 -1.96
N ALA A 84 16.15 -8.49 -1.78
CA ALA A 84 17.17 -7.49 -2.08
C ALA A 84 17.17 -7.07 -3.55
N MET A 85 17.04 -8.03 -4.47
CA MET A 85 16.91 -7.77 -5.91
C MET A 85 15.63 -7.00 -6.22
N ALA A 86 14.50 -7.33 -5.58
CA ALA A 86 13.24 -6.61 -5.76
C ALA A 86 13.36 -5.14 -5.33
N ILE A 87 13.98 -4.86 -4.18
CA ILE A 87 14.28 -3.48 -3.72
C ILE A 87 15.21 -2.79 -4.71
N PHE A 88 16.29 -3.46 -5.13
CA PHE A 88 17.26 -2.91 -6.07
C PHE A 88 16.62 -2.50 -7.40
N VAL A 89 15.82 -3.38 -8.01
CA VAL A 89 15.14 -3.10 -9.28
C VAL A 89 14.08 -2.00 -9.12
N THR A 90 13.34 -1.98 -8.01
CA THR A 90 12.33 -0.94 -7.74
C THR A 90 12.96 0.45 -7.58
N HIS A 91 14.06 0.57 -6.82
CA HIS A 91 14.53 1.86 -6.32
C HIS A 91 15.78 2.42 -7.00
N HIS A 92 16.61 1.59 -7.62
CA HIS A 92 17.84 2.05 -8.27
C HIS A 92 17.59 2.40 -9.75
N THR A 93 17.81 3.66 -10.14
CA THR A 93 17.43 4.20 -11.46
C THR A 93 17.95 3.38 -12.64
N PRO A 94 19.24 3.01 -12.74
CA PRO A 94 19.70 2.09 -13.79
C PRO A 94 19.05 0.71 -13.76
N ALA A 95 18.75 0.19 -12.57
CA ALA A 95 18.25 -1.18 -12.37
C ALA A 95 16.76 -1.34 -12.67
N ARG A 96 15.98 -0.25 -12.68
CA ARG A 96 14.59 -0.24 -13.20
C ARG A 96 14.47 -0.73 -14.64
N ARG A 97 15.59 -0.78 -15.38
CA ARG A 97 15.66 -1.34 -16.74
C ARG A 97 15.79 -2.87 -16.74
N LEU A 98 16.07 -3.51 -15.61
CA LEU A 98 16.10 -4.98 -15.46
C LEU A 98 14.68 -5.53 -15.37
N GLY A 99 14.52 -6.82 -15.67
CA GLY A 99 13.24 -7.51 -15.52
C GLY A 99 12.98 -7.88 -14.06
N LYS A 100 11.75 -7.61 -13.60
CA LYS A 100 11.19 -8.08 -12.32
C LYS A 100 9.88 -8.81 -12.63
N PRO A 101 9.87 -10.15 -12.68
CA PRO A 101 8.64 -10.88 -12.95
C PRO A 101 7.71 -10.82 -11.73
N ARG A 102 6.41 -10.92 -11.99
CA ARG A 102 5.37 -11.00 -10.95
C ARG A 102 5.62 -12.20 -10.04
N THR A 103 5.59 -11.98 -8.72
CA THR A 103 5.76 -13.02 -7.70
C THR A 103 4.74 -14.15 -7.89
N VAL A 104 3.50 -13.83 -8.24
CA VAL A 104 2.45 -14.83 -8.51
C VAL A 104 2.79 -15.78 -9.65
N ARG A 105 3.66 -15.38 -10.59
CA ARG A 105 4.10 -16.20 -11.71
C ARG A 105 5.31 -17.06 -11.41
N VAL A 106 6.29 -16.50 -10.68
CA VAL A 106 7.55 -17.20 -10.36
C VAL A 106 7.48 -18.01 -9.07
N ARG A 107 6.48 -17.75 -8.22
CA ARG A 107 6.19 -18.46 -6.96
C ARG A 107 4.71 -18.88 -6.86
N PRO A 108 4.11 -19.51 -7.88
CA PRO A 108 2.68 -19.83 -7.88
C PRO A 108 2.27 -20.72 -6.70
N GLU A 109 3.19 -21.51 -6.17
CA GLU A 109 2.96 -22.37 -5.01
C GLU A 109 2.64 -21.61 -3.71
N LEU A 110 3.03 -20.32 -3.60
CA LEU A 110 2.64 -19.47 -2.46
C LEU A 110 1.18 -19.03 -2.53
N PHE A 111 0.58 -19.08 -3.71
CA PHE A 111 -0.75 -18.53 -3.96
C PHE A 111 -1.84 -19.60 -4.07
N ALA A 112 -1.47 -20.88 -3.92
CA ALA A 112 -2.39 -22.00 -3.91
C ALA A 112 -3.50 -21.85 -2.85
N PRO A 113 -4.75 -22.26 -3.13
CA PRO A 113 -5.81 -22.25 -2.12
C PRO A 113 -5.50 -23.21 -0.97
N SER A 114 -5.70 -22.76 0.26
CA SER A 114 -5.46 -23.59 1.46
C SER A 114 -6.40 -24.79 1.54
N ARG A 115 -7.58 -24.70 0.90
CA ARG A 115 -8.59 -25.77 0.80
C ARG A 115 -8.77 -26.24 -0.64
N SER A 116 -7.81 -26.99 -1.14
CA SER A 116 -7.88 -27.70 -2.42
C SER A 116 -8.21 -29.18 -2.23
N PRO A 117 -8.72 -29.92 -3.25
CA PRO A 117 -8.86 -31.37 -3.18
C PRO A 117 -7.53 -32.04 -2.78
N GLY A 118 -7.52 -32.80 -1.69
CA GLY A 118 -6.31 -33.43 -1.12
C GLY A 118 -5.54 -32.59 -0.09
N ALA A 119 -5.95 -31.34 0.15
CA ALA A 119 -5.40 -30.51 1.22
C ALA A 119 -5.73 -31.09 2.61
N ARG A 120 -4.85 -30.88 3.60
CA ARG A 120 -5.16 -31.27 4.98
C ARG A 120 -6.38 -30.50 5.45
N ALA A 121 -7.30 -31.19 6.10
CA ALA A 121 -8.49 -30.58 6.66
C ALA A 121 -8.06 -29.46 7.63
N SER A 122 -8.45 -28.22 7.32
CA SER A 122 -8.30 -27.15 8.30
C SER A 122 -9.21 -27.47 9.49
N THR A 123 -8.69 -27.38 10.72
CA THR A 123 -9.54 -27.33 11.92
C THR A 123 -10.67 -26.33 11.65
N PRO A 124 -11.94 -26.63 11.95
CA PRO A 124 -13.06 -25.74 11.66
C PRO A 124 -12.94 -24.44 12.47
N GLY A 125 -12.09 -23.53 11.99
CA GLY A 125 -12.05 -22.13 12.37
C GLY A 125 -13.20 -21.39 11.68
N PRO A 126 -13.62 -20.24 12.20
CA PRO A 126 -14.93 -19.69 11.89
C PRO A 126 -15.12 -19.20 10.44
N GLU A 127 -14.10 -19.10 9.59
CA GLU A 127 -14.14 -18.20 8.42
C GLU A 127 -13.79 -18.75 7.02
N PRO A 128 -14.07 -20.02 6.66
CA PRO A 128 -13.90 -20.51 5.29
C PRO A 128 -14.46 -19.63 4.18
N ALA A 129 -15.58 -18.97 4.46
CA ALA A 129 -16.28 -18.12 3.51
C ALA A 129 -15.46 -16.91 3.04
N LEU A 130 -14.37 -16.54 3.72
CA LEU A 130 -13.55 -15.36 3.39
C LEU A 130 -12.21 -15.73 2.73
N ASP A 131 -11.96 -17.01 2.44
CA ASP A 131 -10.68 -17.41 1.85
C ASP A 131 -10.49 -16.83 0.44
N TYR A 132 -11.55 -16.66 -0.35
CA TYR A 132 -11.42 -16.00 -1.67
C TYR A 132 -10.84 -14.58 -1.57
N TRP A 133 -11.02 -13.91 -0.43
CA TRP A 133 -10.49 -12.58 -0.18
C TRP A 133 -9.09 -12.66 0.42
N ARG A 134 -8.95 -13.42 1.50
CA ARG A 134 -7.69 -13.54 2.24
C ARG A 134 -6.59 -14.20 1.41
N GLU A 135 -6.97 -15.12 0.52
CA GLU A 135 -6.07 -15.90 -0.33
C GLU A 135 -6.03 -15.37 -1.77
N ASP A 136 -6.66 -14.23 -2.07
CA ASP A 136 -6.58 -13.60 -3.39
C ASP A 136 -5.10 -13.35 -3.75
N PRO A 137 -4.61 -13.89 -4.89
CA PRO A 137 -3.19 -13.82 -5.22
C PRO A 137 -2.68 -12.39 -5.39
N PHE A 138 -3.51 -11.49 -5.95
CA PHE A 138 -3.08 -10.14 -6.27
C PHE A 138 -3.12 -9.24 -5.04
N ALA A 139 -4.03 -9.48 -4.09
CA ALA A 139 -4.02 -8.79 -2.79
C ALA A 139 -2.77 -9.15 -1.98
N ASN A 140 -2.41 -10.44 -1.95
CA ASN A 140 -1.20 -10.93 -1.27
C ASN A 140 0.08 -10.37 -1.93
N GLU A 141 0.13 -10.34 -3.26
CA GLU A 141 1.26 -9.76 -3.99
C GLU A 141 1.34 -8.24 -3.85
N HIS A 142 0.21 -7.53 -3.84
CA HIS A 142 0.16 -6.10 -3.54
C HIS A 142 0.77 -5.78 -2.17
N HIS A 143 0.38 -6.55 -1.14
CA HIS A 143 0.92 -6.41 0.21
C HIS A 143 2.43 -6.66 0.27
N ASP A 144 2.94 -7.71 -0.40
CA ASP A 144 4.38 -7.97 -0.50
C ASP A 144 5.13 -6.86 -1.22
N HIS A 145 4.61 -6.40 -2.35
CA HIS A 145 5.21 -5.33 -3.12
C HIS A 145 5.22 -4.00 -2.36
N TRP A 146 4.15 -3.69 -1.61
CA TRP A 146 4.10 -2.48 -0.77
C TRP A 146 5.28 -2.42 0.21
N HIS A 147 5.60 -3.52 0.89
CA HIS A 147 6.76 -3.59 1.78
C HIS A 147 8.12 -3.53 1.05
N GLN A 148 8.19 -3.90 -0.23
CA GLN A 148 9.39 -3.67 -1.05
C GLN A 148 9.55 -2.21 -1.46
N VAL A 149 8.45 -1.48 -1.63
CA VAL A 149 8.46 -0.03 -1.91
C VAL A 149 8.80 0.76 -0.64
N TYR A 150 8.28 0.32 0.51
CA TYR A 150 8.40 0.97 1.81
C TYR A 150 9.11 0.09 2.86
N PRO A 151 10.39 -0.29 2.66
CA PRO A 151 11.09 -1.14 3.61
C PRO A 151 11.41 -0.37 4.90
N TRP A 152 10.96 -0.89 6.04
CA TRP A 152 11.14 -0.28 7.36
C TRP A 152 12.62 -0.08 7.80
N PRO A 153 13.62 -0.89 7.37
CA PRO A 153 15.03 -0.59 7.70
C PRO A 153 15.59 0.64 6.97
N GLY A 154 14.87 1.13 5.95
CA GLY A 154 15.22 2.28 5.13
C GLY A 154 15.57 1.93 3.68
N LEU A 155 15.36 2.89 2.79
CA LEU A 155 15.72 2.81 1.39
C LEU A 155 17.16 3.27 1.15
N PRO A 156 17.97 2.52 0.37
CA PRO A 156 19.28 2.97 -0.07
C PRO A 156 19.19 4.23 -0.95
N LEU A 157 20.02 5.24 -0.68
CA LEU A 157 20.01 6.54 -1.37
C LEU A 157 20.81 6.59 -2.68
N PHE A 158 21.24 5.44 -3.21
CA PHE A 158 22.16 5.38 -4.36
C PHE A 158 21.48 5.38 -5.73
N GLY A 159 20.24 5.88 -5.84
CA GLY A 159 19.51 5.96 -7.12
C GLY A 159 20.13 6.93 -8.13
N ASP A 160 20.53 8.13 -7.65
CA ASP A 160 21.32 9.12 -8.38
C ASP A 160 22.36 9.71 -7.42
N LEU A 161 23.63 9.35 -7.62
CA LEU A 161 24.69 9.76 -6.70
C LEU A 161 25.04 11.26 -6.79
N LEU A 162 24.71 11.95 -7.88
CA LEU A 162 24.90 13.41 -7.95
C LEU A 162 23.84 14.12 -7.11
N VAL A 163 22.57 13.70 -7.24
CA VAL A 163 21.49 14.21 -6.40
C VAL A 163 21.77 13.91 -4.92
N TRP A 164 22.24 12.69 -4.63
CA TRP A 164 22.69 12.33 -3.28
C TRP A 164 23.79 13.25 -2.76
N ALA A 165 24.85 13.49 -3.55
CA ALA A 165 25.97 14.34 -3.14
C ALA A 165 25.55 15.81 -2.96
N GLU A 166 24.56 16.28 -3.71
CA GLU A 166 24.00 17.62 -3.60
C GLU A 166 23.11 17.77 -2.36
N ALA A 167 22.17 16.84 -2.14
CA ALA A 167 21.12 16.94 -1.13
C ALA A 167 21.52 16.45 0.27
N SER A 168 22.59 15.67 0.39
CA SER A 168 22.99 15.08 1.67
C SER A 168 23.53 16.11 2.66
N ASP A 169 23.15 15.93 3.94
CA ASP A 169 23.68 16.72 5.04
C ASP A 169 25.21 16.62 5.13
N ARG A 170 25.88 17.77 5.27
CA ARG A 170 27.35 17.84 5.26
C ARG A 170 27.97 17.22 6.51
N ALA A 171 27.31 17.29 7.66
CA ALA A 171 27.82 16.65 8.88
C ALA A 171 27.70 15.12 8.81
N GLY A 172 26.59 14.61 8.26
CA GLY A 172 26.40 13.20 7.98
C GLY A 172 27.42 12.66 6.95
N LEU A 173 27.66 13.40 5.86
CA LEU A 173 28.71 13.05 4.90
C LEU A 173 30.10 13.04 5.53
N ALA A 174 30.42 14.01 6.39
CA ALA A 174 31.70 14.04 7.09
C ALA A 174 31.87 12.80 8.00
N ALA A 175 30.82 12.40 8.70
CA ALA A 175 30.82 11.19 9.52
C ALA A 175 30.97 9.92 8.69
N LEU A 176 30.31 9.84 7.53
CA LEU A 176 30.43 8.73 6.59
C LEU A 176 31.86 8.62 6.04
N PHE A 177 32.42 9.72 5.56
CA PHE A 177 33.75 9.72 4.97
C PHE A 177 34.82 9.41 6.04
N ALA A 178 34.64 9.89 7.28
CA ALA A 178 35.51 9.53 8.40
C ALA A 178 35.45 8.04 8.75
N ALA A 179 34.29 7.40 8.56
CA ALA A 179 34.14 5.96 8.75
C ALA A 179 34.81 5.14 7.61
N LEU A 180 34.89 5.70 6.39
CA LEU A 180 35.56 5.09 5.25
C LEU A 180 37.08 5.28 5.28
N ASP A 181 37.55 6.48 5.61
CA ASP A 181 38.96 6.83 5.80
C ASP A 181 39.10 7.93 6.86
N PRO A 182 39.67 7.64 8.04
CA PRO A 182 39.75 8.60 9.14
C PRO A 182 40.87 9.65 8.99
N ALA A 183 41.75 9.55 7.98
CA ALA A 183 42.94 10.40 7.89
C ALA A 183 42.67 11.86 7.45
N PRO A 184 41.76 12.15 6.49
CA PRO A 184 41.54 13.52 6.00
C PRO A 184 40.61 14.40 6.87
N ASP A 185 40.73 15.72 6.70
CA ASP A 185 39.76 16.69 7.24
C ASP A 185 38.53 16.77 6.31
N TRP A 186 37.57 15.87 6.55
CA TRP A 186 36.35 15.79 5.74
C TRP A 186 35.45 17.02 5.80
N PRO A 187 35.22 17.66 6.97
CA PRO A 187 34.51 18.94 7.01
C PRO A 187 35.11 20.00 6.08
N ALA A 188 36.43 20.13 6.06
CA ALA A 188 37.10 21.10 5.16
C ALA A 188 36.94 20.73 3.68
N PHE A 189 37.09 19.45 3.32
CA PHE A 189 36.85 18.96 1.96
C PHE A 189 35.41 19.23 1.51
N LEU A 190 34.41 18.81 2.31
CA LEU A 190 32.99 18.92 1.97
C LEU A 190 32.49 20.36 1.91
N ALA A 191 33.13 21.29 2.61
CA ALA A 191 32.82 22.72 2.53
C ALA A 191 33.25 23.35 1.20
N ALA A 192 34.28 22.79 0.53
CA ALA A 192 34.83 23.33 -0.71
C ALA A 192 34.45 22.51 -1.96
N ALA A 193 34.13 21.22 -1.79
CA ALA A 193 33.89 20.29 -2.89
C ALA A 193 32.52 20.52 -3.56
N SER A 194 32.51 20.41 -4.88
CA SER A 194 31.30 20.31 -5.70
C SER A 194 30.62 18.94 -5.52
N PRO A 195 29.32 18.79 -5.85
CA PRO A 195 28.63 17.50 -5.80
C PRO A 195 29.34 16.39 -6.59
N THR A 196 29.95 16.73 -7.73
CA THR A 196 30.77 15.82 -8.53
C THR A 196 31.99 15.32 -7.77
N GLU A 197 32.75 16.22 -7.13
CA GLU A 197 33.94 15.85 -6.35
C GLU A 197 33.58 15.01 -5.12
N ILE A 198 32.44 15.29 -4.49
CA ILE A 198 31.92 14.49 -3.36
C ILE A 198 31.55 13.09 -3.83
N ARG A 199 30.79 12.95 -4.93
CA ARG A 199 30.44 11.67 -5.53
C ARG A 199 31.68 10.86 -5.87
N ASP A 200 32.63 11.46 -6.59
CA ASP A 200 33.80 10.75 -7.09
C ASP A 200 34.69 10.28 -5.94
N ARG A 201 34.87 11.13 -4.91
CA ARG A 201 35.60 10.75 -3.70
C ARG A 201 34.88 9.64 -2.94
N PHE A 202 33.55 9.69 -2.83
CA PHE A 202 32.79 8.61 -2.19
C PHE A 202 32.98 7.28 -2.92
N LEU A 203 32.90 7.25 -4.25
CA LEU A 203 33.07 6.03 -5.05
C LEU A 203 34.48 5.43 -4.91
N GLU A 204 35.51 6.27 -4.83
CA GLU A 204 36.88 5.83 -4.54
C GLU A 204 36.99 5.15 -3.16
N LEU A 205 36.46 5.80 -2.13
CA LEU A 205 36.55 5.35 -0.74
C LEU A 205 35.70 4.10 -0.45
N VAL A 206 34.54 3.98 -1.10
CA VAL A 206 33.59 2.89 -0.82
C VAL A 206 33.99 1.57 -1.49
N GLN A 207 34.71 1.63 -2.61
CA GLN A 207 35.09 0.46 -3.40
C GLN A 207 35.71 -0.70 -2.59
N PRO A 208 36.70 -0.49 -1.69
CA PRO A 208 37.27 -1.59 -0.88
C PRO A 208 36.29 -2.16 0.17
N VAL A 209 35.25 -1.40 0.52
CA VAL A 209 34.27 -1.75 1.57
C VAL A 209 33.07 -2.52 1.01
N ILE A 210 32.78 -2.40 -0.30
CA ILE A 210 31.63 -3.04 -0.96
C ILE A 210 31.50 -4.53 -0.59
N PRO A 211 32.53 -5.39 -0.62
CA PRO A 211 32.37 -6.82 -0.29
C PRO A 211 31.87 -7.11 1.12
N THR A 212 32.12 -6.20 2.07
CA THR A 212 31.74 -6.29 3.49
C THR A 212 30.67 -5.25 3.88
N TRP A 213 29.91 -4.77 2.90
CA TRP A 213 29.00 -3.62 3.07
C TRP A 213 28.03 -3.77 4.24
N ALA A 214 27.39 -4.93 4.41
CA ALA A 214 26.45 -5.16 5.51
C ALA A 214 27.08 -4.97 6.89
N ALA A 215 28.30 -5.48 7.09
CA ALA A 215 29.05 -5.32 8.34
C ALA A 215 29.48 -3.86 8.55
N PHE A 216 29.87 -3.16 7.48
CA PHE A 216 30.20 -1.75 7.53
C PHE A 216 29.00 -0.90 7.97
N THR A 217 27.84 -1.06 7.33
CA THR A 217 26.64 -0.27 7.64
C THR A 217 26.12 -0.51 9.06
N ALA A 218 26.26 -1.73 9.58
CA ALA A 218 25.86 -2.07 10.95
C ALA A 218 26.66 -1.30 12.02
N GLY A 219 27.90 -0.88 11.71
CA GLY A 219 28.77 -0.14 12.62
C GLY A 219 28.73 1.39 12.48
N LEU A 220 27.90 1.92 11.57
CA LEU A 220 27.88 3.36 11.30
C LEU A 220 27.20 4.16 12.43
N PRO A 221 27.73 5.35 12.75
CA PRO A 221 26.98 6.34 13.53
C PRO A 221 25.69 6.75 12.81
N ASP A 222 24.64 7.10 13.56
CA ASP A 222 23.33 7.51 13.01
C ASP A 222 23.45 8.60 11.93
N ALA A 223 24.32 9.59 12.14
CA ALA A 223 24.53 10.67 11.17
C ALA A 223 25.07 10.16 9.82
N ALA A 224 25.97 9.18 9.85
CA ALA A 224 26.49 8.54 8.64
C ALA A 224 25.45 7.59 8.01
N TYR A 225 24.67 6.88 8.83
CA TYR A 225 23.61 6.00 8.33
C TYR A 225 22.52 6.79 7.58
N ARG A 226 22.10 7.95 8.09
CA ARG A 226 21.06 8.81 7.49
C ARG A 226 21.43 9.45 6.15
N VAL A 227 22.72 9.49 5.80
CA VAL A 227 23.13 9.91 4.45
C VAL A 227 23.20 8.72 3.49
N LEU A 228 23.14 7.48 3.97
CA LEU A 228 23.09 6.28 3.11
C LEU A 228 21.69 5.74 2.91
N PHE A 229 20.83 5.91 3.92
CA PHE A 229 19.48 5.38 3.95
C PHE A 229 18.47 6.46 4.36
N ARG A 230 17.26 6.40 3.81
CA ARG A 230 16.13 7.24 4.22
C ARG A 230 14.84 6.44 4.32
N LEU A 231 13.86 6.99 5.02
CA LEU A 231 12.46 6.56 4.86
C LEU A 231 11.84 7.31 3.67
N ASN A 232 10.79 6.74 3.09
CA ASN A 232 9.98 7.48 2.11
C ASN A 232 9.21 8.62 2.78
N ASP A 233 8.77 9.57 1.97
CA ASP A 233 7.89 10.65 2.41
C ASP A 233 6.60 10.06 3.03
N ARG A 234 6.31 10.46 4.28
CA ARG A 234 5.11 10.05 5.04
C ARG A 234 4.92 8.53 5.13
N GLN A 235 6.02 7.78 5.17
CA GLN A 235 5.98 6.31 5.18
C GLN A 235 5.17 5.74 6.34
N GLY A 236 5.30 6.29 7.56
CA GLY A 236 4.57 5.80 8.71
C GLY A 236 3.07 6.08 8.63
N GLU A 237 2.68 7.19 8.01
CA GLU A 237 1.27 7.51 7.79
C GLU A 237 0.68 6.61 6.71
N LEU A 238 1.43 6.35 5.63
CA LEU A 238 1.02 5.43 4.58
C LEU A 238 0.93 3.98 5.08
N PHE A 239 1.82 3.59 5.98
CA PHE A 239 1.75 2.30 6.68
C PHE A 239 0.39 2.15 7.35
N PHE A 240 -0.04 3.12 8.15
CA PHE A 240 -1.38 3.06 8.73
C PHE A 240 -2.45 3.05 7.66
N TYR A 241 -2.40 4.00 6.73
CA TYR A 241 -3.49 4.20 5.78
C TYR A 241 -3.76 2.98 4.90
N MET A 242 -2.72 2.38 4.35
CA MET A 242 -2.84 1.19 3.50
C MET A 242 -3.49 0.03 4.28
N HIS A 243 -3.04 -0.25 5.50
CA HIS A 243 -3.59 -1.32 6.34
C HIS A 243 -5.00 -0.99 6.87
N SER A 244 -5.30 0.26 7.23
CA SER A 244 -6.66 0.71 7.58
C SER A 244 -7.63 0.49 6.41
N GLN A 245 -7.19 0.75 5.18
CA GLN A 245 -7.99 0.54 3.98
C GLN A 245 -8.21 -0.95 3.67
N MET A 246 -7.20 -1.79 3.87
CA MET A 246 -7.37 -3.25 3.82
C MET A 246 -8.41 -3.73 4.86
N LEU A 247 -8.33 -3.23 6.10
CA LEU A 247 -9.25 -3.57 7.18
C LEU A 247 -10.69 -3.15 6.90
N ALA A 248 -10.91 -1.91 6.44
CA ALA A 248 -12.23 -1.41 6.10
C ALA A 248 -12.88 -2.27 4.99
N ARG A 249 -12.09 -2.64 3.98
CA ARG A 249 -12.52 -3.55 2.91
C ARG A 249 -12.81 -4.95 3.43
N TYR A 250 -11.95 -5.51 4.27
CA TYR A 250 -12.20 -6.81 4.89
C TYR A 250 -13.44 -6.80 5.79
N ASP A 251 -13.68 -5.74 6.56
CA ASP A 251 -14.91 -5.60 7.34
C ASP A 251 -16.16 -5.54 6.45
N ALA A 252 -16.11 -4.85 5.31
CA ALA A 252 -17.19 -4.86 4.33
C ALA A 252 -17.44 -6.26 3.75
N GLU A 253 -16.38 -7.04 3.52
CA GLU A 253 -16.47 -8.44 3.09
C GLU A 253 -17.05 -9.35 4.17
N ARG A 254 -16.66 -9.15 5.43
CA ARG A 254 -17.24 -9.88 6.57
C ARG A 254 -18.74 -9.65 6.63
N LEU A 255 -19.18 -8.40 6.54
CA LEU A 255 -20.60 -8.05 6.52
C LEU A 255 -21.33 -8.63 5.31
N SER A 256 -20.71 -8.60 4.14
CA SER A 256 -21.23 -9.24 2.92
C SER A 256 -21.45 -10.76 3.11
N ASN A 257 -20.70 -11.37 4.01
CA ASN A 257 -20.81 -12.78 4.39
C ASN A 257 -21.60 -13.02 5.69
N GLY A 258 -22.36 -12.02 6.17
CA GLY A 258 -23.19 -12.13 7.37
C GLY A 258 -22.39 -12.25 8.68
N ARG A 259 -21.16 -11.74 8.71
CA ARG A 259 -20.25 -11.79 9.85
C ARG A 259 -20.08 -10.40 10.47
N ALA A 260 -19.91 -10.37 11.79
CA ALA A 260 -19.51 -9.16 12.49
C ALA A 260 -18.11 -8.70 12.05
N ARG A 261 -17.83 -7.40 12.20
CA ARG A 261 -16.51 -6.80 11.99
C ARG A 261 -15.43 -7.48 12.81
N VAL A 262 -14.18 -7.28 12.40
CA VAL A 262 -13.01 -7.81 13.11
C VAL A 262 -12.95 -7.29 14.54
N VAL A 263 -12.65 -8.19 15.48
CA VAL A 263 -12.34 -7.83 16.86
C VAL A 263 -10.84 -7.76 17.04
N ALA A 264 -10.33 -6.61 17.45
CA ALA A 264 -8.92 -6.36 17.68
C ALA A 264 -8.29 -7.38 18.63
N PHE A 265 -7.07 -7.82 18.33
CA PHE A 265 -6.20 -8.53 19.27
C PHE A 265 -5.35 -7.52 20.03
N GLY A 266 -6.01 -6.67 20.82
CA GLY A 266 -5.38 -5.60 21.61
C GLY A 266 -5.00 -6.02 23.04
N PRO A 267 -4.70 -5.06 23.93
CA PRO A 267 -4.17 -5.31 25.27
C PRO A 267 -5.00 -6.29 26.11
N ASP A 268 -6.33 -6.17 26.04
CA ASP A 268 -7.26 -7.06 26.77
C ASP A 268 -7.28 -8.49 26.22
N GLN A 269 -6.71 -8.72 25.03
CA GLN A 269 -6.66 -10.02 24.34
C GLN A 269 -5.28 -10.65 24.36
N PHE A 270 -4.19 -9.93 24.69
CA PHE A 270 -2.83 -10.48 24.57
C PHE A 270 -2.64 -11.81 25.34
N ALA A 271 -3.27 -11.95 26.51
CA ALA A 271 -3.18 -13.16 27.34
C ALA A 271 -4.27 -14.22 27.02
N THR A 272 -5.22 -13.93 26.14
CA THR A 272 -6.34 -14.82 25.83
C THR A 272 -5.96 -15.81 24.72
N PRO A 273 -6.57 -17.01 24.68
CA PRO A 273 -6.41 -17.91 23.54
C PRO A 273 -6.99 -17.27 22.27
N ILE A 274 -6.26 -17.40 21.16
CA ILE A 274 -6.70 -16.97 19.82
C ILE A 274 -7.68 -18.02 19.29
N PRO A 275 -8.99 -17.76 19.21
CA PRO A 275 -9.98 -18.79 18.89
C PRO A 275 -9.79 -19.38 17.49
N GLU A 276 -9.39 -18.55 16.53
CA GLU A 276 -9.13 -18.97 15.16
C GLU A 276 -7.85 -19.81 15.09
N GLY A 277 -7.84 -20.86 14.26
CA GLY A 277 -6.62 -21.51 13.77
C GLY A 277 -6.50 -21.30 12.27
N TYR A 278 -5.33 -21.60 11.69
CA TYR A 278 -5.11 -21.53 10.25
C TYR A 278 -4.18 -22.64 9.77
N VAL A 279 -4.58 -23.33 8.71
CA VAL A 279 -3.80 -24.39 8.05
C VAL A 279 -3.53 -23.92 6.63
N PRO A 280 -2.36 -23.32 6.35
CA PRO A 280 -2.10 -22.71 5.05
C PRO A 280 -2.00 -23.75 3.92
N ASN A 281 -1.51 -24.96 4.24
CA ASN A 281 -1.13 -25.96 3.23
C ASN A 281 -0.11 -25.43 2.20
N LEU A 282 0.75 -24.51 2.63
CA LEU A 282 1.84 -23.92 1.85
C LEU A 282 3.16 -24.27 2.53
N ALA A 283 4.05 -25.00 1.87
CA ALA A 283 5.41 -25.18 2.39
C ALA A 283 6.23 -23.90 2.13
N PRO A 284 7.15 -23.49 3.04
CA PRO A 284 7.51 -24.12 4.31
C PRO A 284 6.66 -23.63 5.50
N PHE A 285 5.50 -23.02 5.27
CA PHE A 285 4.69 -22.43 6.33
C PHE A 285 3.96 -23.49 7.16
N THR A 286 4.04 -23.35 8.48
CA THR A 286 3.42 -24.29 9.41
C THR A 286 2.01 -23.88 9.80
N ASP A 287 1.24 -24.87 10.24
CA ASP A 287 -0.11 -24.67 10.75
C ASP A 287 -0.08 -23.95 12.10
N ARG A 288 -1.08 -23.11 12.36
CA ARG A 288 -1.36 -22.52 13.67
C ARG A 288 -2.65 -23.14 14.22
N PRO A 289 -2.59 -24.02 15.24
CA PRO A 289 -3.78 -24.61 15.83
C PRO A 289 -4.73 -23.55 16.41
N ALA A 290 -6.01 -23.91 16.55
CA ALA A 290 -6.99 -23.06 17.22
C ALA A 290 -6.72 -23.01 18.73
N ASN A 291 -7.05 -21.89 19.36
CA ASN A 291 -6.87 -21.61 20.80
C ASN A 291 -5.41 -21.58 21.27
N GLU A 292 -4.47 -21.36 20.37
CA GLU A 292 -3.08 -21.05 20.72
C GLU A 292 -2.99 -19.76 21.53
N LYS A 293 -1.95 -19.68 22.37
CA LYS A 293 -1.70 -18.53 23.25
C LYS A 293 -0.30 -18.00 23.03
N LEU A 294 -0.17 -16.68 23.10
CA LEU A 294 1.16 -16.07 23.22
C LEU A 294 1.80 -16.48 24.56
N PRO A 295 3.11 -16.80 24.59
CA PRO A 295 3.83 -17.01 25.83
C PRO A 295 3.78 -15.77 26.73
N GLN A 296 3.74 -15.96 28.06
CA GLN A 296 3.66 -14.84 29.01
C GLN A 296 4.76 -13.79 28.82
N ARG A 297 5.98 -14.21 28.48
CA ARG A 297 7.11 -13.33 28.13
C ARG A 297 6.74 -12.31 27.04
N ASP A 298 6.02 -12.76 26.02
CA ASP A 298 5.66 -11.94 24.87
C ASP A 298 4.44 -11.06 25.17
N VAL A 299 3.48 -11.57 25.95
CA VAL A 299 2.40 -10.76 26.54
C VAL A 299 2.98 -9.59 27.34
N ASP A 300 3.92 -9.85 28.26
CA ASP A 300 4.55 -8.82 29.08
C ASP A 300 5.28 -7.77 28.23
N ARG A 301 5.87 -8.18 27.11
CA ARG A 301 6.54 -7.27 26.16
C ARG A 301 5.52 -6.38 25.44
N LEU A 302 4.48 -6.98 24.86
CA LEU A 302 3.42 -6.25 24.16
C LEU A 302 2.73 -5.25 25.09
N THR A 303 2.39 -5.64 26.33
CA THR A 303 1.79 -4.74 27.32
C THR A 303 2.68 -3.54 27.62
N ARG A 304 4.00 -3.72 27.76
CA ARG A 304 4.92 -2.60 28.01
C ARG A 304 5.04 -1.66 26.82
N TRP A 305 5.15 -2.20 25.61
CA TRP A 305 5.26 -1.39 24.40
C TRP A 305 3.96 -0.64 24.10
N GLN A 306 2.80 -1.28 24.35
CA GLN A 306 1.52 -0.59 24.25
C GLN A 306 1.45 0.58 25.23
N ALA A 307 1.82 0.38 26.50
CA ALA A 307 1.78 1.45 27.49
C ALA A 307 2.68 2.65 27.10
N ALA A 308 3.79 2.40 26.40
CA ALA A 308 4.65 3.46 25.88
C ALA A 308 3.98 4.24 24.73
N LEU A 309 3.23 3.57 23.86
CA LEU A 309 2.45 4.21 22.78
C LEU A 309 1.27 5.01 23.37
N ASP A 310 0.52 4.44 24.32
CA ASP A 310 -0.58 5.13 25.00
C ASP A 310 -0.08 6.39 25.72
N ALA A 311 1.08 6.32 26.39
CA ALA A 311 1.71 7.47 27.03
C ALA A 311 2.14 8.52 26.01
N ALA A 312 2.66 8.11 24.85
CA ALA A 312 3.03 9.03 23.79
C ALA A 312 1.81 9.77 23.23
N ILE A 313 0.72 9.06 22.95
CA ILE A 313 -0.54 9.65 22.48
C ILE A 313 -1.12 10.61 23.54
N ALA A 314 -1.18 10.19 24.80
CA ALA A 314 -1.71 11.02 25.88
C ALA A 314 -0.90 12.32 26.09
N THR A 315 0.41 12.27 25.91
CA THR A 315 1.32 13.43 26.08
C THR A 315 1.59 14.18 24.78
N GLN A 316 1.16 13.65 23.63
CA GLN A 316 1.52 14.10 22.28
C GLN A 316 3.03 14.14 22.05
N GLN A 317 3.79 13.27 22.72
CA GLN A 317 5.25 13.25 22.68
C GLN A 317 5.82 11.82 22.62
N LEU A 318 6.56 11.52 21.56
CA LEU A 318 7.36 10.30 21.41
C LEU A 318 8.75 10.47 22.04
N LEU A 319 9.14 9.48 22.84
CA LEU A 319 10.48 9.41 23.43
C LEU A 319 11.56 9.18 22.37
N ARG A 320 12.70 9.84 22.56
CA ARG A 320 13.88 9.72 21.70
C ARG A 320 15.04 9.08 22.45
N GLU A 321 15.95 8.44 21.73
CA GLU A 321 17.22 7.96 22.32
C GLU A 321 18.07 9.13 22.82
N VAL A 322 18.11 10.21 22.04
CA VAL A 322 18.88 11.42 22.35
C VAL A 322 18.07 12.66 21.97
N GLY A 323 18.08 13.66 22.85
CA GLY A 323 17.45 14.97 22.61
C GLY A 323 16.01 15.07 23.13
N SER A 324 15.35 16.18 22.79
CA SER A 324 13.97 16.45 23.20
C SER A 324 12.98 15.52 22.53
N PRO A 325 11.86 15.16 23.19
CA PRO A 325 10.80 14.34 22.59
C PRO A 325 10.33 14.85 21.22
N ARG A 326 9.89 13.94 20.35
CA ARG A 326 9.33 14.24 19.04
C ARG A 326 7.80 14.40 19.17
N ALA A 327 7.20 15.36 18.48
CA ALA A 327 5.74 15.47 18.45
C ALA A 327 5.11 14.22 17.83
N VAL A 328 3.88 13.89 18.24
CA VAL A 328 3.10 12.79 17.65
C VAL A 328 2.26 13.34 16.50
N ASP A 329 2.45 12.74 15.33
CA ASP A 329 1.54 12.75 14.19
C ASP A 329 1.40 11.33 13.64
N SER A 330 0.56 11.12 12.62
CA SER A 330 0.34 9.78 12.06
C SER A 330 1.63 9.16 11.48
N ASP A 331 2.52 9.99 10.90
CA ASP A 331 3.78 9.53 10.32
C ASP A 331 4.76 9.05 11.39
N THR A 332 5.04 9.90 12.36
CA THR A 332 5.93 9.60 13.49
C THR A 332 5.41 8.49 14.39
N LEU A 333 4.10 8.36 14.53
CA LEU A 333 3.48 7.26 15.24
C LEU A 333 3.59 5.96 14.43
N GLY A 334 3.43 6.02 13.10
CA GLY A 334 3.62 4.87 12.22
C GLY A 334 5.05 4.34 12.26
N ASP A 335 6.02 5.25 12.24
CA ASP A 335 7.44 4.96 12.47
C ASP A 335 7.68 4.19 13.77
N ALA A 336 7.03 4.60 14.86
CA ALA A 336 7.15 3.96 16.17
C ALA A 336 6.47 2.57 16.21
N VAL A 337 5.43 2.37 15.40
CA VAL A 337 4.53 1.21 15.45
C VAL A 337 4.95 0.08 14.52
N GLU A 338 5.27 0.34 13.25
CA GLU A 338 5.67 -0.67 12.25
C GLU A 338 6.97 -1.36 12.68
N ALA A 339 8.09 -0.67 12.42
CA ALA A 339 9.38 -0.71 13.13
C ALA A 339 10.44 0.22 12.48
N SER A 340 10.16 1.48 12.12
CA SER A 340 11.17 2.32 11.46
C SER A 340 12.45 2.43 12.30
N GLY A 341 13.61 2.11 11.70
CA GLY A 341 14.88 1.94 12.42
C GLY A 341 15.26 3.18 13.26
N PRO A 342 15.70 3.02 14.53
CA PRO A 342 16.02 4.14 15.41
C PRO A 342 17.17 5.02 14.86
N GLN A 343 18.08 4.46 14.05
CA GLN A 343 19.10 5.26 13.37
C GLN A 343 18.48 6.29 12.43
N LEU A 344 17.32 6.01 11.82
CA LEU A 344 16.62 6.93 10.92
C LEU A 344 15.72 7.90 11.68
N THR A 345 14.98 7.41 12.67
CA THR A 345 13.92 8.18 13.34
C THR A 345 14.40 8.92 14.60
N GLY A 346 15.47 8.43 15.23
CA GLY A 346 15.95 8.86 16.54
C GLY A 346 15.02 8.50 17.71
N LEU A 347 13.99 7.67 17.46
CA LEU A 347 13.04 7.23 18.47
C LEU A 347 13.67 6.20 19.41
N SER A 348 13.18 6.15 20.66
CA SER A 348 13.66 5.18 21.67
C SER A 348 13.37 3.75 21.24
N ARG A 349 14.41 2.96 20.97
CA ARG A 349 14.35 1.53 20.64
C ARG A 349 13.77 0.70 21.77
N GLN A 350 14.02 1.10 23.02
CA GLN A 350 13.44 0.42 24.18
C GLN A 350 11.93 0.60 24.26
N SER A 351 11.45 1.80 23.94
CA SER A 351 10.03 2.17 24.06
C SER A 351 9.23 1.76 22.82
N TYR A 352 9.83 1.90 21.63
CA TYR A 352 9.20 1.69 20.33
C TYR A 352 10.03 0.73 19.45
N PRO A 353 10.14 -0.55 19.81
CA PRO A 353 10.89 -1.53 19.02
C PRO A 353 10.14 -2.02 17.77
N GLY A 354 9.03 -1.38 17.38
CA GLY A 354 8.11 -1.82 16.33
C GLY A 354 7.16 -2.90 16.81
N ILE A 355 6.11 -2.51 17.56
CA ILE A 355 5.16 -3.48 18.13
C ILE A 355 4.53 -4.35 17.04
N HIS A 356 4.19 -3.78 15.87
CA HIS A 356 3.62 -4.47 14.72
C HIS A 356 4.51 -5.63 14.24
N ASN A 357 5.77 -5.35 13.88
CA ASN A 357 6.69 -6.37 13.37
C ASN A 357 6.98 -7.43 14.44
N ARG A 358 7.13 -7.03 15.70
CA ARG A 358 7.34 -7.98 16.81
C ARG A 358 6.13 -8.90 17.00
N GLY A 359 4.91 -8.37 16.88
CA GLY A 359 3.66 -9.14 16.92
C GLY A 359 3.59 -10.17 15.80
N HIS A 360 3.88 -9.79 14.55
CA HIS A 360 3.96 -10.72 13.43
C HIS A 360 4.86 -11.93 13.72
N GLY A 361 6.10 -11.68 14.16
CA GLY A 361 7.04 -12.74 14.51
C GLY A 361 6.63 -13.56 15.75
N MET A 362 5.83 -13.00 16.67
CA MET A 362 5.26 -13.76 17.80
C MET A 362 4.15 -14.71 17.33
N PHE A 363 3.24 -14.27 16.46
CA PHE A 363 2.18 -15.14 15.93
C PHE A 363 2.72 -16.22 15.01
N ALA A 364 3.69 -15.89 14.15
CA ALA A 364 4.28 -16.84 13.22
C ALA A 364 5.02 -17.98 13.92
N ARG A 365 5.56 -17.75 15.12
CA ARG A 365 6.27 -18.76 15.90
C ARG A 365 5.35 -19.70 16.69
N LEU A 366 4.03 -19.51 16.65
CA LEU A 366 3.08 -20.45 17.26
C LEU A 366 2.95 -21.74 16.42
N PRO A 367 2.80 -22.91 17.07
CA PRO A 367 2.77 -23.13 18.51
C PRO A 367 4.16 -23.25 19.17
N ALA A 368 4.24 -22.88 20.45
CA ALA A 368 5.39 -23.14 21.34
C ALA A 368 6.77 -22.67 20.82
N ASP A 369 6.83 -21.50 20.18
CA ASP A 369 8.06 -20.92 19.60
C ASP A 369 8.73 -21.78 18.50
N GLN A 370 7.99 -22.74 17.92
CA GLN A 370 8.50 -23.68 16.90
C GLN A 370 7.83 -23.51 15.53
N GLY A 371 6.84 -22.63 15.43
CA GLY A 371 6.13 -22.34 14.18
C GLY A 371 6.99 -21.56 13.17
N ASN A 372 6.60 -21.71 11.91
CA ASN A 372 6.94 -20.83 10.80
C ASN A 372 5.65 -20.47 10.06
N GLY A 373 4.69 -19.84 10.75
CA GLY A 373 3.39 -19.48 10.21
C GLY A 373 3.48 -18.40 9.13
N VAL A 374 2.41 -18.28 8.33
CA VAL A 374 2.33 -17.30 7.22
C VAL A 374 2.50 -15.84 7.67
N MET A 375 2.29 -15.54 8.96
CA MET A 375 2.54 -14.22 9.55
C MET A 375 4.02 -13.76 9.43
N ASN A 376 4.95 -14.62 9.02
CA ASN A 376 6.36 -14.27 8.77
C ASN A 376 6.61 -13.58 7.42
N ALA A 377 5.69 -13.68 6.46
CA ALA A 377 5.92 -13.23 5.08
C ALA A 377 4.72 -12.43 4.55
N PRO A 378 4.90 -11.15 4.16
CA PRO A 378 3.84 -10.33 3.58
C PRO A 378 3.08 -10.99 2.43
N SER A 379 3.76 -11.74 1.57
CA SER A 379 3.15 -12.48 0.44
C SER A 379 2.11 -13.53 0.83
N VAL A 380 1.99 -13.89 2.10
CA VAL A 380 1.01 -14.85 2.60
C VAL A 380 0.38 -14.47 3.95
N ALA A 381 0.82 -13.39 4.60
CA ALA A 381 0.39 -13.05 5.96
C ALA A 381 -1.12 -12.75 6.06
N ILE A 382 -1.68 -12.08 5.06
CA ILE A 382 -3.11 -11.68 5.03
C ILE A 382 -4.07 -12.87 4.94
N ARG A 383 -3.52 -14.07 4.69
CA ARG A 383 -4.25 -15.34 4.65
C ARG A 383 -4.73 -15.80 6.02
N ASP A 384 -3.97 -15.53 7.08
CA ASP A 384 -4.34 -15.95 8.45
C ASP A 384 -5.36 -14.97 9.06
N PRO A 385 -6.50 -15.44 9.60
CA PRO A 385 -7.44 -14.59 10.34
C PRO A 385 -6.81 -13.73 11.44
N VAL A 386 -5.71 -14.18 12.07
CA VAL A 386 -5.02 -13.42 13.13
C VAL A 386 -4.38 -12.14 12.59
N PHE A 387 -4.00 -12.10 11.31
CA PHE A 387 -3.49 -10.88 10.66
C PHE A 387 -4.48 -9.73 10.85
N TRP A 388 -5.75 -9.98 10.53
CA TRP A 388 -6.79 -8.96 10.56
C TRP A 388 -7.06 -8.50 11.99
N ARG A 389 -7.06 -9.40 12.97
CA ARG A 389 -7.24 -9.04 14.38
C ARG A 389 -6.05 -8.23 14.91
N TRP A 390 -4.83 -8.60 14.52
CA TRP A 390 -3.62 -7.88 14.87
C TRP A 390 -3.59 -6.49 14.25
N HIS A 391 -3.85 -6.39 12.95
CA HIS A 391 -3.90 -5.13 12.23
C HIS A 391 -5.03 -4.24 12.73
N LYS A 392 -6.17 -4.79 13.17
CA LYS A 392 -7.21 -3.96 13.80
C LYS A 392 -6.71 -3.29 15.08
N HIS A 393 -5.91 -4.00 15.88
CA HIS A 393 -5.26 -3.38 17.05
C HIS A 393 -4.25 -2.30 16.64
N ILE A 394 -3.44 -2.54 15.60
CA ILE A 394 -2.49 -1.54 15.10
C ILE A 394 -3.22 -0.29 14.57
N ASP A 395 -4.30 -0.46 13.84
CA ASP A 395 -5.19 0.61 13.36
C ASP A 395 -5.83 1.39 14.52
N ASP A 396 -6.22 0.71 15.61
CA ASP A 396 -6.76 1.36 16.81
C ASP A 396 -5.75 2.31 17.47
N VAL A 397 -4.44 2.06 17.35
CA VAL A 397 -3.40 2.97 17.87
C VAL A 397 -3.41 4.31 17.12
N ASN A 398 -3.47 4.29 15.78
CA ASN A 398 -3.57 5.52 15.00
C ASN A 398 -4.92 6.20 15.19
N THR A 399 -6.00 5.41 15.24
CA THR A 399 -7.36 5.90 15.49
C THR A 399 -7.43 6.65 16.82
N ALA A 400 -6.80 6.13 17.87
CA ALA A 400 -6.74 6.79 19.18
C ALA A 400 -6.05 8.17 19.12
N TRP A 401 -4.98 8.33 18.33
CA TRP A 401 -4.37 9.64 18.10
C TRP A 401 -5.23 10.55 17.21
N GLN A 402 -5.83 10.01 16.15
CA GLN A 402 -6.73 10.74 15.26
C GLN A 402 -7.94 11.30 16.02
N ASP A 403 -8.46 10.55 17.01
CA ASP A 403 -9.57 10.98 17.86
C ASP A 403 -9.21 12.13 18.82
N THR A 404 -7.92 12.39 19.05
CA THR A 404 -7.48 13.59 19.78
C THR A 404 -7.40 14.84 18.90
N GLN A 405 -7.53 14.69 17.58
CA GLN A 405 -7.41 15.81 16.65
C GLN A 405 -8.73 16.59 16.53
N PRO A 406 -8.67 17.93 16.32
CA PRO A 406 -9.88 18.70 16.07
C PRO A 406 -10.54 18.25 14.75
N PRO A 407 -11.88 18.24 14.69
CA PRO A 407 -12.61 18.06 13.44
C PRO A 407 -12.17 19.06 12.37
N TYR A 408 -12.24 18.65 11.10
CA TYR A 408 -12.06 19.59 9.99
C TYR A 408 -13.18 20.62 9.98
N ASP A 409 -12.84 21.90 9.75
CA ASP A 409 -13.82 22.99 9.68
C ASP A 409 -14.39 23.22 8.27
N PHE A 410 -13.81 22.57 7.25
CA PHE A 410 -14.16 22.68 5.83
C PHE A 410 -14.20 24.12 5.27
N SER A 411 -13.63 25.09 5.99
CA SER A 411 -13.67 26.51 5.64
C SER A 411 -12.88 26.83 4.37
N ASP A 412 -12.00 25.92 3.99
CA ASP A 412 -11.15 25.99 2.82
C ASP A 412 -11.76 25.29 1.58
N ALA A 413 -12.99 24.80 1.68
CA ALA A 413 -13.73 24.21 0.57
C ALA A 413 -13.81 25.16 -0.64
N PRO A 414 -13.61 24.64 -1.86
CA PRO A 414 -13.73 25.45 -3.07
C PRO A 414 -15.18 25.87 -3.29
N ARG A 415 -15.40 27.02 -3.94
CA ARG A 415 -16.75 27.52 -4.30
C ARG A 415 -17.34 26.75 -5.48
N VAL A 416 -17.56 25.46 -5.27
CA VAL A 416 -18.18 24.53 -6.21
C VAL A 416 -19.40 23.89 -5.56
N VAL A 417 -20.32 23.41 -6.38
CA VAL A 417 -21.58 22.80 -5.91
C VAL A 417 -21.75 21.44 -6.53
N LEU A 418 -21.87 20.43 -5.68
CA LEU A 418 -22.58 19.19 -5.92
C LEU A 418 -23.93 19.30 -5.20
N ARG A 419 -25.03 18.93 -5.84
CA ARG A 419 -26.36 19.08 -5.26
C ARG A 419 -26.80 17.79 -4.58
N ASP A 420 -27.48 17.92 -3.45
CA ASP A 420 -28.21 16.82 -2.81
C ASP A 420 -29.69 16.74 -3.26
N ALA A 421 -30.20 17.78 -3.92
CA ALA A 421 -31.51 17.78 -4.55
C ALA A 421 -31.57 18.77 -5.73
N LEU A 422 -32.36 18.43 -6.75
CA LEU A 422 -32.67 19.38 -7.84
C LEU A 422 -33.73 20.41 -7.42
N ALA A 423 -34.67 19.99 -6.56
CA ALA A 423 -35.73 20.80 -5.99
C ALA A 423 -36.23 20.16 -4.69
N GLY A 424 -36.82 20.95 -3.79
CA GLY A 424 -37.36 20.47 -2.52
C GLY A 424 -36.31 20.30 -1.42
N ALA A 425 -36.69 19.63 -0.34
CA ALA A 425 -35.78 19.34 0.76
C ALA A 425 -34.76 18.29 0.34
N ALA A 426 -33.49 18.55 0.62
CA ALA A 426 -32.43 17.61 0.37
C ALA A 426 -32.49 16.42 1.34
N VAL A 427 -32.15 15.24 0.84
CA VAL A 427 -32.11 13.98 1.61
C VAL A 427 -30.68 13.45 1.54
N PRO A 428 -30.06 13.06 2.67
CA PRO A 428 -28.74 12.45 2.65
C PRO A 428 -28.70 11.24 1.73
N TRP A 429 -27.58 11.06 1.03
CA TRP A 429 -27.33 9.88 0.18
C TRP A 429 -28.31 9.72 -1.00
N ALA A 430 -28.92 10.81 -1.46
CA ALA A 430 -29.84 10.83 -2.61
C ALA A 430 -29.44 11.87 -3.67
N SER A 431 -28.14 12.21 -3.74
CA SER A 431 -27.64 13.23 -4.65
C SER A 431 -27.98 12.89 -6.11
N PRO A 432 -28.64 13.81 -6.84
CA PRO A 432 -28.84 13.65 -8.28
C PRO A 432 -27.54 13.90 -9.07
N ASP A 433 -26.49 14.40 -8.44
CA ASP A 433 -25.23 14.79 -9.08
C ASP A 433 -24.16 13.71 -9.02
N VAL A 434 -24.39 12.62 -8.27
CA VAL A 434 -23.52 11.46 -8.22
C VAL A 434 -24.22 10.29 -8.89
N LEU A 435 -23.76 9.93 -10.08
CA LEU A 435 -24.34 8.87 -10.91
C LEU A 435 -23.34 7.73 -11.09
N LEU A 436 -23.85 6.52 -11.21
CA LEU A 436 -23.10 5.34 -11.61
C LEU A 436 -23.69 4.86 -12.92
N VAL A 437 -22.83 4.55 -13.88
CA VAL A 437 -23.24 4.04 -15.18
C VAL A 437 -22.54 2.71 -15.47
N SER A 438 -23.28 1.74 -16.00
CA SER A 438 -22.68 0.55 -16.58
C SER A 438 -21.93 0.92 -17.85
N THR A 439 -20.71 0.40 -17.98
CA THR A 439 -19.89 0.51 -19.19
C THR A 439 -19.85 -0.81 -19.97
N ALA A 440 -20.57 -1.83 -19.50
CA ALA A 440 -20.66 -3.11 -20.17
C ALA A 440 -21.31 -2.99 -21.55
N GLY A 441 -20.69 -3.61 -22.55
CA GLY A 441 -21.24 -3.65 -23.91
C GLY A 441 -21.16 -2.34 -24.70
N LEU A 442 -20.41 -1.33 -24.22
CA LEU A 442 -20.10 -0.15 -25.02
C LEU A 442 -19.26 -0.53 -26.24
N PRO A 443 -19.51 0.08 -27.42
CA PRO A 443 -18.64 -0.09 -28.59
C PRO A 443 -17.20 0.28 -28.27
N ALA A 444 -16.23 -0.47 -28.82
CA ALA A 444 -14.80 -0.24 -28.55
C ALA A 444 -14.30 1.14 -29.04
N ASP A 445 -14.98 1.75 -30.01
CA ASP A 445 -14.71 3.07 -30.57
C ASP A 445 -15.55 4.20 -29.94
N ALA A 446 -16.40 3.88 -28.96
CA ALA A 446 -17.18 4.88 -28.25
C ALA A 446 -16.25 5.81 -27.44
N ASP A 447 -16.67 7.06 -27.28
CA ASP A 447 -16.10 8.01 -26.31
C ASP A 447 -17.08 8.12 -25.12
N PRO A 448 -16.93 7.31 -24.07
CA PRO A 448 -17.88 7.27 -22.96
C PRO A 448 -17.93 8.59 -22.19
N ALA A 449 -16.84 9.37 -22.18
CA ALA A 449 -16.80 10.67 -21.55
C ALA A 449 -17.66 11.67 -22.33
N ALA A 450 -17.57 11.69 -23.66
CA ALA A 450 -18.45 12.49 -24.51
C ALA A 450 -19.92 12.07 -24.38
N LEU A 451 -20.20 10.77 -24.31
CA LEU A 451 -21.55 10.24 -24.09
C LEU A 451 -22.13 10.71 -22.74
N ALA A 452 -21.35 10.59 -21.67
CA ALA A 452 -21.75 11.05 -20.34
C ALA A 452 -21.98 12.56 -20.32
N ALA A 453 -21.09 13.35 -20.93
CA ALA A 453 -21.23 14.79 -21.03
C ALA A 453 -22.49 15.21 -21.82
N ALA A 454 -22.83 14.51 -22.89
CA ALA A 454 -24.05 14.75 -23.66
C ALA A 454 -25.32 14.37 -22.87
N ALA A 455 -25.28 13.25 -22.13
CA ALA A 455 -26.44 12.72 -21.42
C ALA A 455 -26.72 13.43 -20.08
N ALA A 456 -25.69 13.91 -19.38
CA ALA A 456 -25.80 14.49 -18.06
C ALA A 456 -25.43 15.99 -18.00
N GLY A 457 -24.96 16.56 -19.11
CA GLY A 457 -24.50 17.95 -19.21
C GLY A 457 -25.49 18.89 -19.91
N GLY A 458 -24.97 20.04 -20.35
CA GLY A 458 -25.71 21.00 -21.19
C GLY A 458 -27.09 21.40 -20.64
N ALA A 459 -28.11 21.23 -21.48
CA ALA A 459 -29.50 21.53 -21.14
C ALA A 459 -30.10 20.53 -20.12
N VAL A 460 -29.56 19.31 -20.04
CA VAL A 460 -30.04 18.23 -19.16
C VAL A 460 -29.40 18.32 -17.77
N PHE A 461 -28.36 19.14 -17.59
CA PHE A 461 -27.63 19.25 -16.32
C PHE A 461 -28.51 19.52 -15.09
N ASP A 462 -29.59 20.29 -15.24
CA ASP A 462 -30.53 20.60 -14.15
C ASP A 462 -31.79 19.71 -14.15
N SER A 463 -31.78 18.62 -14.91
CA SER A 463 -32.89 17.66 -15.01
C SER A 463 -32.61 16.40 -14.20
N PRO A 464 -33.66 15.72 -13.69
CA PRO A 464 -33.50 14.43 -13.02
C PRO A 464 -33.05 13.36 -14.01
N ILE A 465 -32.16 12.49 -13.54
CA ILE A 465 -31.70 11.31 -14.27
C ILE A 465 -31.95 10.12 -13.36
N GLY A 466 -32.85 9.23 -13.79
CA GLY A 466 -33.15 7.99 -13.08
C GLY A 466 -32.40 6.79 -13.67
N PRO A 467 -32.52 5.62 -13.05
CA PRO A 467 -31.96 4.37 -13.57
C PRO A 467 -32.51 4.05 -14.97
N GLY A 468 -31.65 3.48 -15.80
CA GLY A 468 -32.00 3.08 -17.16
C GLY A 468 -31.13 3.73 -18.23
N PRO A 469 -31.49 3.52 -19.51
CA PRO A 469 -30.64 3.91 -20.62
C PRO A 469 -30.55 5.43 -20.79
N LEU A 470 -29.34 5.91 -21.02
CA LEU A 470 -29.02 7.26 -21.45
C LEU A 470 -28.86 7.31 -22.98
N PRO A 471 -29.03 8.49 -23.60
CA PRO A 471 -28.68 8.68 -25.00
C PRO A 471 -27.24 8.22 -25.30
N GLY A 472 -27.08 7.40 -26.33
CA GLY A 472 -25.77 6.92 -26.79
C GLY A 472 -25.26 5.63 -26.14
N GLY A 473 -26.03 4.99 -25.26
CA GLY A 473 -25.82 3.59 -24.85
C GLY A 473 -25.31 3.36 -23.43
N LEU A 474 -24.93 4.41 -22.70
CA LEU A 474 -24.68 4.32 -21.25
C LEU A 474 -25.97 3.97 -20.51
N VAL A 475 -25.89 3.24 -19.40
CA VAL A 475 -27.04 2.88 -18.57
C VAL A 475 -26.79 3.31 -17.14
N VAL A 476 -27.62 4.18 -16.58
CA VAL A 476 -27.54 4.54 -15.16
C VAL A 476 -28.02 3.37 -14.32
N VAL A 477 -27.22 3.02 -13.32
CA VAL A 477 -27.49 1.91 -12.40
C VAL A 477 -27.53 2.42 -10.96
N ASP A 478 -28.42 1.82 -10.17
CA ASP A 478 -28.47 1.98 -8.71
C ASP A 478 -27.90 0.77 -7.97
N GLU A 479 -27.54 -0.26 -8.73
CA GLU A 479 -27.01 -1.51 -8.25
C GLU A 479 -25.79 -1.91 -9.07
N LEU A 480 -24.72 -2.30 -8.38
CA LEU A 480 -23.51 -2.88 -8.96
C LEU A 480 -23.53 -4.39 -8.71
N THR A 481 -22.99 -5.15 -9.64
CA THR A 481 -22.99 -6.62 -9.58
C THR A 481 -21.58 -7.15 -9.35
N THR A 482 -21.44 -8.07 -8.41
CA THR A 482 -20.24 -8.91 -8.25
C THR A 482 -20.55 -10.38 -8.49
N ARG A 483 -19.53 -11.18 -8.75
CA ARG A 483 -19.61 -12.63 -8.92
C ARG A 483 -18.27 -13.29 -8.66
N MET A 484 -18.29 -14.60 -8.44
CA MET A 484 -17.08 -15.40 -8.39
C MET A 484 -16.65 -15.78 -9.81
N ALA A 485 -15.35 -15.69 -10.09
CA ALA A 485 -14.72 -16.19 -11.30
C ALA A 485 -13.66 -17.23 -10.94
N GLN A 486 -13.22 -18.01 -11.93
CA GLN A 486 -12.17 -19.01 -11.80
C GLN A 486 -11.02 -18.64 -12.71
N SER A 487 -9.80 -18.76 -12.20
CA SER A 487 -8.56 -18.66 -12.96
C SER A 487 -7.64 -19.84 -12.61
N THR A 488 -6.56 -20.01 -13.36
CA THR A 488 -5.58 -21.07 -13.15
C THR A 488 -4.18 -20.47 -12.97
N LEU A 489 -3.54 -20.79 -11.85
CA LEU A 489 -2.14 -20.43 -11.60
C LEU A 489 -1.21 -21.09 -12.62
N SER A 490 -0.01 -20.55 -12.80
CA SER A 490 0.98 -21.09 -13.75
C SER A 490 1.42 -22.53 -13.47
N ASN A 491 1.17 -23.06 -12.26
CA ASN A 491 1.40 -24.45 -11.90
C ASN A 491 0.18 -25.38 -12.11
N GLY A 492 -0.91 -24.87 -12.68
CA GLY A 492 -2.14 -25.62 -12.99
C GLY A 492 -3.17 -25.69 -11.86
N GLN A 493 -2.92 -25.06 -10.70
CA GLN A 493 -3.91 -25.01 -9.62
C GLN A 493 -5.02 -24.00 -9.92
N ALA A 494 -6.26 -24.43 -9.79
CA ALA A 494 -7.42 -23.54 -9.92
C ALA A 494 -7.56 -22.63 -8.70
N ILE A 495 -7.93 -21.37 -8.95
CA ILE A 495 -8.23 -20.36 -7.93
C ILE A 495 -9.59 -19.76 -8.20
N ALA A 496 -10.31 -19.45 -7.12
CA ALA A 496 -11.56 -18.70 -7.16
C ALA A 496 -11.28 -17.27 -6.68
N HIS A 497 -11.75 -16.26 -7.41
CA HIS A 497 -11.59 -14.87 -7.03
C HIS A 497 -12.86 -14.07 -7.31
N LEU A 498 -13.04 -12.95 -6.62
CA LEU A 498 -14.13 -12.03 -6.87
C LEU A 498 -13.90 -11.28 -8.20
N THR A 499 -14.97 -10.80 -8.81
CA THR A 499 -14.94 -9.81 -9.90
C THR A 499 -16.27 -9.03 -9.92
N HIS A 500 -16.34 -7.98 -10.72
CA HIS A 500 -17.54 -7.15 -10.85
C HIS A 500 -17.84 -6.76 -12.31
N ASP A 501 -19.07 -6.30 -12.55
CA ASP A 501 -19.42 -5.64 -13.81
C ASP A 501 -18.64 -4.33 -13.95
N PRO A 502 -18.15 -3.98 -15.16
CA PRO A 502 -17.47 -2.72 -15.36
C PRO A 502 -18.45 -1.55 -15.27
N PHE A 503 -18.03 -0.49 -14.58
CA PHE A 503 -18.85 0.70 -14.36
C PHE A 503 -18.03 1.99 -14.40
N ALA A 504 -18.70 3.13 -14.40
CA ALA A 504 -18.08 4.44 -14.27
C ALA A 504 -18.85 5.33 -13.30
N LEU A 505 -18.11 6.19 -12.61
CA LEU A 505 -18.63 7.31 -11.85
C LEU A 505 -18.87 8.48 -12.80
N VAL A 506 -20.07 9.07 -12.72
CA VAL A 506 -20.41 10.32 -13.41
C VAL A 506 -20.80 11.36 -12.37
N VAL A 507 -20.03 12.45 -12.28
CA VAL A 507 -20.25 13.52 -11.30
C VAL A 507 -20.60 14.82 -11.98
N ARG A 508 -21.74 15.41 -11.63
CA ARG A 508 -22.15 16.74 -12.08
C ARG A 508 -21.68 17.78 -11.07
N VAL A 509 -20.82 18.71 -11.51
CA VAL A 509 -20.26 19.74 -10.63
C VAL A 509 -20.48 21.12 -11.23
N ARG A 510 -20.89 22.08 -10.41
CA ARG A 510 -21.00 23.49 -10.80
C ARG A 510 -19.86 24.29 -10.17
N ASN A 511 -19.08 24.98 -10.98
CA ASN A 511 -18.09 25.94 -10.50
C ASN A 511 -18.72 27.33 -10.41
N LEU A 512 -18.73 27.94 -9.23
CA LEU A 512 -19.28 29.28 -9.00
C LEU A 512 -18.21 30.39 -9.08
N ASN A 513 -16.97 30.05 -9.40
CA ASN A 513 -15.89 31.01 -9.56
C ASN A 513 -15.86 31.57 -10.99
N PRO A 514 -15.46 32.84 -11.18
CA PRO A 514 -15.28 33.46 -12.49
C PRO A 514 -14.03 32.95 -13.24
N ARG A 515 -13.31 31.97 -12.69
CA ARG A 515 -12.09 31.39 -13.23
C ARG A 515 -12.16 29.87 -13.25
N PRO A 516 -11.42 29.19 -14.16
CA PRO A 516 -11.22 27.75 -14.03
C PRO A 516 -10.69 27.42 -12.65
N THR A 517 -11.21 26.36 -12.05
CA THR A 517 -10.88 25.98 -10.67
C THR A 517 -10.44 24.52 -10.67
N PRO A 518 -9.16 24.23 -10.40
CA PRO A 518 -8.71 22.88 -10.21
C PRO A 518 -9.22 22.37 -8.85
N VAL A 519 -9.84 21.20 -8.85
CA VAL A 519 -10.33 20.53 -7.64
C VAL A 519 -9.76 19.11 -7.57
N THR A 520 -9.55 18.63 -6.35
CA THR A 520 -9.34 17.20 -6.10
C THR A 520 -10.71 16.61 -5.78
N LEU A 521 -11.16 15.67 -6.60
CA LEU A 521 -12.38 14.91 -6.38
C LEU A 521 -11.99 13.62 -5.63
N ARG A 522 -12.55 13.44 -4.43
CA ARG A 522 -12.27 12.32 -3.50
C ARG A 522 -13.53 11.48 -3.36
N VAL A 523 -13.42 10.17 -3.59
CA VAL A 523 -14.54 9.23 -3.64
C VAL A 523 -14.32 8.14 -2.61
N TYR A 524 -15.29 7.98 -1.71
CA TYR A 524 -15.26 6.96 -0.66
C TYR A 524 -16.57 6.18 -0.61
N MET A 525 -16.50 4.95 -0.12
CA MET A 525 -17.64 4.06 0.08
C MET A 525 -17.61 3.39 1.45
N ALA A 526 -18.77 3.24 2.10
CA ALA A 526 -18.92 2.47 3.34
C ALA A 526 -20.22 1.65 3.33
N PRO A 527 -20.28 0.49 4.01
CA PRO A 527 -21.54 -0.18 4.31
C PRO A 527 -22.56 0.80 4.91
N ALA A 528 -23.82 0.76 4.46
CA ALA A 528 -24.79 1.79 4.82
C ALA A 528 -25.03 1.93 6.33
N ASP A 529 -24.99 0.81 7.06
CA ASP A 529 -25.18 0.76 8.51
C ASP A 529 -23.95 1.25 9.29
N LEU A 530 -22.80 1.40 8.62
CA LEU A 530 -21.55 1.90 9.19
C LEU A 530 -21.18 3.30 8.69
N ALA A 531 -22.06 3.99 7.96
CA ALA A 531 -21.74 5.27 7.33
C ALA A 531 -21.35 6.38 8.33
N GLU A 532 -21.77 6.27 9.59
CA GLU A 532 -21.40 7.19 10.67
C GLU A 532 -20.07 6.83 11.35
N ASP A 533 -19.52 5.65 11.09
CA ASP A 533 -18.20 5.26 11.55
C ASP A 533 -17.15 5.64 10.51
N ARG A 534 -16.36 6.68 10.83
CA ARG A 534 -15.28 7.17 9.95
C ARG A 534 -14.26 6.09 9.57
N THR A 535 -14.07 5.06 10.40
CA THR A 535 -13.11 3.97 10.15
C THR A 535 -13.61 2.93 9.15
N ALA A 536 -14.89 2.96 8.77
CA ALA A 536 -15.49 2.03 7.82
C ALA A 536 -15.45 2.53 6.36
N TRP A 537 -14.96 3.74 6.11
CA TRP A 537 -14.93 4.36 4.78
C TRP A 537 -13.69 3.91 3.98
N MET A 538 -13.96 3.28 2.84
CA MET A 538 -12.97 2.79 1.89
C MET A 538 -12.78 3.84 0.78
N GLU A 539 -11.55 4.24 0.49
CA GLU A 539 -11.21 5.05 -0.68
C GLU A 539 -11.46 4.23 -1.95
N LEU A 540 -12.18 4.83 -2.90
CA LEU A 540 -12.33 4.30 -4.25
C LEU A 540 -11.47 5.08 -5.23
N ASP A 541 -11.49 6.41 -5.17
CA ASP A 541 -10.77 7.23 -6.14
C ASP A 541 -10.37 8.59 -5.58
N LYS A 542 -9.31 9.16 -6.16
CA LYS A 542 -8.80 10.50 -5.92
C LYS A 542 -8.24 11.04 -7.24
N MET A 543 -8.88 12.07 -7.77
CA MET A 543 -8.53 12.59 -9.09
C MET A 543 -8.49 14.12 -9.15
N LEU A 544 -7.54 14.65 -9.91
CA LEU A 544 -7.47 16.08 -10.23
C LEU A 544 -8.39 16.39 -11.40
N VAL A 545 -9.29 17.35 -11.21
CA VAL A 545 -10.24 17.81 -12.23
C VAL A 545 -10.15 19.32 -12.38
N GLU A 546 -9.98 19.83 -13.60
CA GLU A 546 -10.10 21.25 -13.88
C GLU A 546 -11.56 21.60 -14.24
N LEU A 547 -12.22 22.38 -13.39
CA LEU A 547 -13.60 22.81 -13.64
C LEU A 547 -13.63 24.13 -14.42
N PRO A 548 -14.47 24.27 -15.46
CA PRO A 548 -14.57 25.49 -16.26
C PRO A 548 -15.08 26.67 -15.43
N ALA A 549 -14.71 27.89 -15.81
CA ALA A 549 -15.15 29.12 -15.15
C ALA A 549 -16.67 29.31 -15.21
N THR A 550 -17.31 29.60 -14.08
CA THR A 550 -18.76 29.88 -13.95
C THR A 550 -19.60 28.87 -14.72
N GLY A 551 -19.21 27.60 -14.61
CA GLY A 551 -19.59 26.55 -15.54
C GLY A 551 -20.21 25.34 -14.87
N ARG A 552 -20.77 24.48 -15.73
CA ARG A 552 -21.28 23.16 -15.39
C ARG A 552 -20.32 22.14 -16.01
N ALA A 553 -19.88 21.16 -15.22
CA ALA A 553 -18.99 20.10 -15.66
C ALA A 553 -19.64 18.74 -15.40
N VAL A 554 -19.41 17.80 -16.31
CA VAL A 554 -19.68 16.38 -16.11
C VAL A 554 -18.34 15.68 -16.08
N VAL A 555 -17.97 15.14 -14.93
CA VAL A 555 -16.78 14.32 -14.77
C VAL A 555 -17.19 12.88 -15.03
N TYR A 556 -16.56 12.23 -16.00
CA TYR A 556 -16.70 10.80 -16.26
C TYR A 556 -15.41 10.12 -15.81
N ARG A 557 -15.54 9.06 -15.03
CA ARG A 557 -14.40 8.31 -14.50
C ARG A 557 -14.70 6.81 -14.48
N PRO A 558 -14.06 6.01 -15.36
CA PRO A 558 -14.23 4.56 -15.34
C PRO A 558 -13.53 3.95 -14.12
N ASP A 559 -14.09 2.86 -13.61
CA ASP A 559 -13.54 2.06 -12.52
C ASP A 559 -12.08 1.61 -12.75
N THR A 560 -11.71 1.31 -14.00
CA THR A 560 -10.33 0.97 -14.40
C THR A 560 -9.33 2.09 -14.15
N GLU A 561 -9.78 3.34 -14.07
CA GLU A 561 -8.93 4.50 -13.83
C GLU A 561 -8.85 4.92 -12.36
N PHE A 562 -9.65 4.34 -11.48
CA PHE A 562 -9.67 4.71 -10.05
C PHE A 562 -8.28 4.64 -9.42
N ALA A 563 -7.94 5.63 -8.58
CA ALA A 563 -6.60 5.85 -8.06
C ALA A 563 -6.07 4.73 -7.15
N VAL A 564 -6.96 3.93 -6.56
CA VAL A 564 -6.59 2.75 -5.76
C VAL A 564 -6.19 1.57 -6.64
N VAL A 565 -6.68 1.50 -7.87
CA VAL A 565 -6.49 0.35 -8.77
C VAL A 565 -5.12 0.42 -9.43
N LYS A 566 -4.41 -0.71 -9.45
CA LYS A 566 -3.16 -0.92 -10.21
C LYS A 566 -3.28 -0.45 -11.67
N LYS A 567 -2.18 0.07 -12.24
CA LYS A 567 -2.15 0.60 -13.61
C LYS A 567 -1.15 -0.17 -14.48
N PRO A 568 -1.56 -0.66 -15.67
CA PRO A 568 -2.95 -0.74 -16.16
C PRO A 568 -3.84 -1.63 -15.27
N ALA A 569 -5.15 -1.44 -15.34
CA ALA A 569 -6.11 -2.24 -14.57
C ALA A 569 -6.11 -3.70 -15.06
N GLU A 570 -5.94 -4.63 -14.13
CA GLU A 570 -5.92 -6.07 -14.40
C GLU A 570 -7.35 -6.61 -14.34
N THR A 571 -8.13 -6.36 -15.40
CA THR A 571 -9.56 -6.73 -15.48
C THR A 571 -9.79 -8.22 -15.71
N ASP A 572 -8.82 -8.90 -16.32
CA ASP A 572 -8.78 -10.35 -16.49
C ASP A 572 -7.52 -10.93 -15.83
N PRO A 573 -7.64 -11.50 -14.62
CA PRO A 573 -6.51 -12.11 -13.92
C PRO A 573 -5.80 -13.21 -14.71
N GLN A 574 -6.48 -13.93 -15.61
CA GLN A 574 -5.85 -15.04 -16.34
C GLN A 574 -4.71 -14.53 -17.26
N THR A 575 -4.90 -13.38 -17.90
CA THR A 575 -3.87 -12.76 -18.77
C THR A 575 -2.56 -12.47 -18.02
N VAL A 576 -2.67 -12.06 -16.76
CA VAL A 576 -1.53 -11.81 -15.87
C VAL A 576 -0.86 -13.12 -15.46
N LEU A 577 -1.65 -14.14 -15.12
CA LEU A 577 -1.15 -15.45 -14.68
C LEU A 577 -0.44 -16.20 -15.82
N ASP A 578 -0.97 -16.10 -17.03
CA ASP A 578 -0.36 -16.64 -18.26
C ASP A 578 0.90 -15.85 -18.66
N GLY A 579 1.00 -14.60 -18.21
CA GLY A 579 2.14 -13.75 -18.47
C GLY A 579 2.12 -13.04 -19.80
N GLU A 580 0.92 -12.82 -20.31
CA GLU A 580 0.68 -12.07 -21.54
C GLU A 580 0.90 -10.57 -21.33
N THR A 581 0.97 -10.12 -20.07
CA THR A 581 1.41 -8.78 -19.71
C THR A 581 2.92 -8.63 -19.90
N ASP A 582 3.32 -7.63 -20.69
CA ASP A 582 4.73 -7.34 -20.95
C ASP A 582 5.36 -6.71 -19.70
N PRO A 583 6.28 -7.40 -18.97
CA PRO A 583 7.01 -6.79 -17.86
C PRO A 583 7.93 -5.65 -18.32
N ASN A 584 8.05 -5.41 -19.63
CA ASN A 584 8.82 -4.33 -20.22
C ASN A 584 7.99 -3.07 -20.53
N ASP A 585 6.69 -3.03 -20.22
CA ASP A 585 5.91 -1.80 -20.36
C ASP A 585 6.36 -0.78 -19.31
N PRO A 586 7.00 0.34 -19.71
CA PRO A 586 7.42 1.38 -18.76
C PRO A 586 6.24 2.08 -18.07
N ASN A 587 5.00 1.84 -18.54
CA ASN A 587 3.75 2.30 -17.92
C ASN A 587 3.15 1.27 -16.96
N TYR A 588 3.79 0.12 -16.76
CA TYR A 588 3.33 -0.91 -15.85
C TYR A 588 3.82 -0.65 -14.43
N CYS A 589 2.90 -0.39 -13.52
CA CYS A 589 3.23 -0.13 -12.13
C CYS A 589 2.87 -1.35 -11.31
N ASP A 590 3.86 -1.98 -10.68
CA ASP A 590 3.65 -3.19 -9.88
C ASP A 590 2.70 -2.98 -8.69
N CYS A 591 2.61 -1.74 -8.19
CA CYS A 591 1.86 -1.38 -7.00
C CYS A 591 0.47 -0.81 -7.29
N GLY A 592 -0.55 -1.46 -6.74
CA GLY A 592 -1.92 -0.95 -6.59
C GLY A 592 -2.86 -2.05 -6.13
N TRP A 593 -4.04 -1.66 -5.62
CA TRP A 593 -5.07 -2.59 -5.19
C TRP A 593 -5.60 -3.40 -6.38
N PRO A 594 -5.93 -4.70 -6.21
CA PRO A 594 -6.50 -5.50 -7.27
C PRO A 594 -7.82 -4.92 -7.77
N TYR A 595 -7.97 -4.79 -9.09
CA TYR A 595 -9.22 -4.33 -9.73
C TYR A 595 -10.40 -5.23 -9.32
N THR A 596 -10.19 -6.54 -9.31
CA THR A 596 -11.17 -7.55 -8.89
C THR A 596 -11.72 -7.38 -7.47
N LEU A 597 -10.99 -6.68 -6.60
CA LEU A 597 -11.37 -6.40 -5.21
C LEU A 597 -11.72 -4.91 -5.00
N LEU A 598 -12.00 -4.16 -6.06
CA LEU A 598 -12.40 -2.76 -5.98
C LEU A 598 -13.68 -2.60 -5.17
N LEU A 599 -14.66 -3.47 -5.42
CA LEU A 599 -15.94 -3.53 -4.73
C LEU A 599 -15.97 -4.69 -3.73
N PRO A 600 -16.61 -4.52 -2.56
CA PRO A 600 -16.94 -5.65 -1.70
C PRO A 600 -17.89 -6.63 -2.39
N ARG A 601 -17.91 -7.91 -1.96
CA ARG A 601 -18.82 -8.93 -2.49
C ARG A 601 -20.30 -8.49 -2.50
N GLY A 602 -20.79 -7.87 -1.43
CA GLY A 602 -22.23 -7.65 -1.25
C GLY A 602 -23.01 -8.94 -0.98
N THR A 603 -24.33 -8.89 -1.09
CA THR A 603 -25.22 -10.03 -0.79
C THR A 603 -26.10 -10.38 -1.98
N ALA A 604 -26.68 -11.58 -2.00
CA ALA A 604 -27.60 -12.00 -3.07
C ALA A 604 -28.85 -11.09 -3.19
N ASP A 605 -29.32 -10.54 -2.06
CA ASP A 605 -30.45 -9.59 -2.01
C ASP A 605 -30.04 -8.14 -2.32
N GLY A 606 -28.75 -7.87 -2.50
CA GLY A 606 -28.20 -6.52 -2.57
C GLY A 606 -27.88 -5.96 -1.19
N MET A 607 -26.62 -5.61 -0.95
CA MET A 607 -26.17 -4.94 0.27
C MET A 607 -26.04 -3.44 0.01
N ALA A 608 -26.64 -2.61 0.86
CA ALA A 608 -26.61 -1.16 0.70
C ALA A 608 -25.27 -0.56 1.16
N PHE A 609 -24.73 0.35 0.35
CA PHE A 609 -23.54 1.15 0.63
C PHE A 609 -23.86 2.63 0.44
N ARG A 610 -23.14 3.49 1.19
CA ARG A 610 -23.08 4.93 0.93
C ARG A 610 -21.84 5.23 0.13
N LEU A 611 -22.00 6.01 -0.94
CA LEU A 611 -20.92 6.60 -1.72
C LEU A 611 -20.89 8.09 -1.41
N ALA A 612 -19.73 8.61 -1.03
CA ALA A 612 -19.51 10.03 -0.77
C ALA A 612 -18.49 10.60 -1.76
N VAL A 613 -18.78 11.80 -2.27
CA VAL A 613 -17.90 12.56 -3.16
C VAL A 613 -17.61 13.89 -2.51
N PHE A 614 -16.33 14.23 -2.37
CA PHE A 614 -15.87 15.53 -1.88
C PHE A 614 -15.02 16.22 -2.96
N CYS A 615 -15.28 17.49 -3.21
CA CYS A 615 -14.43 18.38 -4.00
C CYS A 615 -13.63 19.28 -3.05
N THR A 616 -12.31 19.14 -3.07
CA THR A 616 -11.38 19.99 -2.33
C THR A 616 -10.57 20.87 -3.28
N ASP A 617 -10.02 21.98 -2.78
CA ASP A 617 -9.23 22.91 -3.60
C ASP A 617 -7.87 22.30 -3.93
N ALA A 618 -7.65 21.92 -5.20
CA ALA A 618 -6.41 21.26 -5.61
C ALA A 618 -5.16 22.12 -5.39
N SER A 619 -5.30 23.46 -5.39
CA SER A 619 -4.18 24.37 -5.11
C SER A 619 -3.71 24.31 -3.65
N ARG A 620 -4.53 23.76 -2.77
CA ARG A 620 -4.23 23.49 -1.35
C ARG A 620 -3.93 22.03 -1.07
N ASP A 621 -4.17 21.14 -2.02
CA ASP A 621 -3.97 19.71 -1.82
C ASP A 621 -2.66 19.24 -2.44
N LEU A 622 -2.29 19.73 -3.62
CA LEU A 622 -1.23 19.11 -4.42
C LEU A 622 0.17 19.61 -4.05
N VAL A 623 1.12 18.68 -3.93
CA VAL A 623 2.56 19.00 -3.82
C VAL A 623 3.15 19.28 -5.20
N ARG A 624 2.95 18.37 -6.17
CA ARG A 624 3.25 18.48 -7.61
C ARG A 624 2.45 17.43 -8.40
N PRO A 625 2.09 17.67 -9.67
CA PRO A 625 1.63 16.59 -10.54
C PRO A 625 2.81 15.63 -10.79
N SER A 626 2.75 14.39 -10.32
CA SER A 626 3.72 13.37 -10.71
C SER A 626 3.32 12.76 -12.04
N ALA A 627 4.23 12.74 -13.01
CA ALA A 627 4.07 12.02 -14.27
C ALA A 627 4.40 10.53 -14.13
N GLU A 628 4.64 10.05 -12.90
CA GLU A 628 5.17 8.72 -12.63
C GLU A 628 4.09 7.71 -12.22
N CYS A 629 4.38 6.46 -12.55
CA CYS A 629 3.51 5.28 -12.52
C CYS A 629 3.10 4.88 -11.08
N GLY A 630 1.81 4.62 -10.83
CA GLY A 630 1.36 3.87 -9.64
C GLY A 630 -0.10 4.12 -9.22
N SER A 631 -0.63 3.26 -8.34
CA SER A 631 -1.78 3.64 -7.50
C SER A 631 -1.35 4.73 -6.52
N LEU A 632 -1.70 5.98 -6.79
CA LEU A 632 -1.33 7.12 -5.95
C LEU A 632 -1.77 6.97 -4.50
N SER A 633 -2.91 6.30 -4.27
CA SER A 633 -3.55 6.20 -2.96
C SER A 633 -2.77 5.31 -1.98
N PHE A 634 -2.32 4.12 -2.41
CA PHE A 634 -1.66 3.15 -1.52
C PHE A 634 -0.15 3.02 -1.76
N CYS A 635 0.32 3.43 -2.94
CA CYS A 635 1.70 3.26 -3.36
C CYS A 635 2.47 4.58 -3.48
N GLY A 636 1.81 5.70 -3.17
CA GLY A 636 2.37 7.04 -3.25
C GLY A 636 2.90 7.40 -4.65
N ALA A 637 3.90 8.28 -4.67
CA ALA A 637 4.71 8.58 -5.84
C ALA A 637 6.19 8.48 -5.46
N VAL A 638 7.09 8.42 -6.46
CA VAL A 638 8.52 8.08 -6.26
C VAL A 638 9.24 9.06 -5.32
N GLU A 639 8.80 10.32 -5.26
CA GLU A 639 9.47 11.34 -4.43
C GLU A 639 8.66 11.79 -3.22
N ARG A 640 7.39 12.20 -3.42
CA ARG A 640 6.53 12.76 -2.38
C ARG A 640 5.10 12.32 -2.59
N TYR A 641 4.38 12.08 -1.50
CA TYR A 641 2.96 11.79 -1.60
C TYR A 641 2.24 13.00 -2.24
N PRO A 642 1.43 12.81 -3.29
CA PRO A 642 0.98 13.92 -4.14
C PRO A 642 -0.10 14.81 -3.52
N ASP A 643 -0.54 14.52 -2.29
CA ASP A 643 -1.65 15.16 -1.59
C ASP A 643 -1.27 15.49 -0.15
N ILE A 644 -1.19 16.77 0.22
CA ILE A 644 -0.74 17.22 1.54
C ILE A 644 -1.73 16.95 2.66
N ARG A 645 -2.99 16.63 2.33
CA ARG A 645 -3.99 16.28 3.34
C ARG A 645 -3.59 14.99 4.05
N ASP A 646 -4.06 14.84 5.28
CA ASP A 646 -3.98 13.56 6.00
C ASP A 646 -4.53 12.45 5.09
N MET A 647 -3.86 11.31 5.03
CA MET A 647 -4.33 10.17 4.26
C MET A 647 -5.66 9.69 4.86
N GLY A 648 -6.68 9.57 4.01
CA GLY A 648 -8.06 9.34 4.44
C GLY A 648 -8.91 10.59 4.66
N TYR A 649 -8.39 11.80 4.40
CA TYR A 649 -9.20 13.03 4.46
C TYR A 649 -10.50 12.90 3.62
N PRO A 650 -11.68 13.23 4.18
CA PRO A 650 -11.90 13.85 5.49
C PRO A 650 -12.21 12.86 6.65
N PHE A 651 -12.15 11.55 6.42
CA PHE A 651 -12.48 10.50 7.40
C PHE A 651 -11.35 10.16 8.38
N SER A 652 -10.16 10.72 8.16
CA SER A 652 -8.99 10.59 9.05
C SER A 652 -9.14 11.28 10.41
N ARG A 653 -10.21 12.08 10.63
CA ARG A 653 -10.49 12.76 11.90
C ARG A 653 -11.97 12.67 12.29
N PRO A 654 -12.32 12.87 13.57
CA PRO A 654 -13.72 13.01 13.99
C PRO A 654 -14.46 14.12 13.24
N PHE A 655 -15.74 13.92 12.99
CA PHE A 655 -16.62 14.95 12.42
C PHE A 655 -17.28 15.75 13.54
N ALA A 656 -17.53 17.05 13.30
CA ALA A 656 -18.22 17.92 14.26
C ALA A 656 -19.74 17.64 14.35
N ALA A 657 -20.29 16.98 13.33
CA ALA A 657 -21.68 16.56 13.20
C ALA A 657 -21.72 15.14 12.61
N PRO A 658 -22.86 14.44 12.60
CA PRO A 658 -23.01 13.20 11.84
C PRO A 658 -22.45 13.32 10.42
N VAL A 659 -21.89 12.25 9.88
CA VAL A 659 -21.30 12.21 8.54
C VAL A 659 -22.35 12.58 7.50
N ALA A 660 -23.56 12.02 7.62
CA ALA A 660 -24.67 12.33 6.73
C ALA A 660 -25.02 13.83 6.72
N ASP A 661 -25.05 14.47 7.90
CA ASP A 661 -25.35 15.89 8.04
C ASP A 661 -24.21 16.76 7.50
N THR A 662 -22.96 16.33 7.67
CA THR A 662 -21.79 17.04 7.14
C THR A 662 -21.78 17.02 5.62
N VAL A 663 -22.03 15.85 5.00
CA VAL A 663 -22.12 15.73 3.54
C VAL A 663 -23.25 16.61 3.00
N LEU A 664 -24.42 16.58 3.63
CA LEU A 664 -25.59 17.39 3.23
C LEU A 664 -25.36 18.90 3.42
N GLY A 665 -24.60 19.28 4.45
CA GLY A 665 -24.33 20.67 4.81
C GLY A 665 -23.21 21.32 3.99
N LEU A 666 -22.39 20.53 3.30
CA LEU A 666 -21.21 21.01 2.58
C LEU A 666 -21.50 21.09 1.07
N PRO A 667 -21.58 22.30 0.46
CA PRO A 667 -21.90 22.42 -0.97
C PRO A 667 -20.91 21.72 -1.90
N SER A 668 -19.67 21.57 -1.47
CA SER A 668 -18.62 20.87 -2.23
C SER A 668 -18.57 19.38 -1.92
N ALA A 669 -19.59 18.81 -1.29
CA ALA A 669 -19.75 17.38 -1.12
C ALA A 669 -21.16 16.94 -1.52
N ALA A 670 -21.30 15.65 -1.82
CA ALA A 670 -22.58 15.01 -2.05
C ALA A 670 -22.45 13.51 -1.84
N GLY A 671 -23.58 12.84 -1.60
CA GLY A 671 -23.58 11.39 -1.42
C GLY A 671 -24.73 10.71 -2.14
N ARG A 672 -24.55 9.43 -2.47
CA ARG A 672 -25.60 8.55 -2.97
C ARG A 672 -25.62 7.21 -2.25
N THR A 673 -26.75 6.53 -2.36
CA THR A 673 -26.87 5.11 -2.00
C THR A 673 -26.65 4.27 -3.25
N VAL A 674 -25.99 3.14 -3.07
CA VAL A 674 -25.79 2.12 -4.10
C VAL A 674 -25.94 0.74 -3.46
N ASN A 675 -26.61 -0.18 -4.15
CA ASN A 675 -26.65 -1.58 -3.73
C ASN A 675 -25.56 -2.37 -4.43
N ILE A 676 -24.95 -3.31 -3.75
CA ILE A 676 -24.04 -4.28 -4.36
C ILE A 676 -24.66 -5.67 -4.24
N ARG A 677 -25.04 -6.24 -5.38
CA ARG A 677 -25.60 -7.58 -5.46
C ARG A 677 -24.53 -8.59 -5.86
N HIS A 678 -24.46 -9.68 -5.12
CA HIS A 678 -23.64 -10.83 -5.50
C HIS A 678 -24.48 -11.85 -6.27
N GLU A 679 -24.10 -12.13 -7.51
CA GLU A 679 -24.70 -13.18 -8.32
C GLU A 679 -23.96 -14.50 -8.10
N GLU A 680 -24.70 -15.53 -7.65
CA GLU A 680 -24.16 -16.89 -7.62
C GLU A 680 -23.99 -17.41 -9.06
N ALA A 681 -22.85 -18.05 -9.32
CA ALA A 681 -22.44 -18.54 -10.64
C ALA A 681 -23.22 -19.78 -11.10
#